data_AF-A0A1H0JJT5-F1
#
_entry.id   AF-A0A1H0JJT5-F1
#
_cell.length_a   1.000
_cell.length_b   1.000
_cell.length_c   1.000
_cell.angle_alpha   90.00
_cell.angle_beta   90.00
_cell.angle_gamma   90.00
#
_symmetry.space_group_name_H-M   'P 1'
#
loop_
_entity.id
_entity.type
_entity.pdbx_description
1 polymer ?
#
loop_
_entity_poly.entity_id
_entity_poly.type
_entity_poly.pdbx_seq_one_letter_code
_entity_poly.pdbx_strand_id
1 'polypeptide(L)'
;MMTVVLGGSMVFTACSSSDDAINEQLVYNESGQAGVKSEFVISIPRSVVGTRMGNDVTQESGSVSQFRGIDNIRLIPFDAKPTTSSAKLTDIMRLSSITALSSPGAVNYKVYSDKFVPVGTKYFLFYGKAIDNAADEAISSRSDKFKYGMLNAKGLSDDEFTTVNDILFSPVQINTNATAQAGDATGQAIVAFLTQLANISVSGVAAPNDKWSTTSNVALASLYKNFLGLTTGSSNSMAIMLSKLYLSMDIVKSNDPARPLADAIKNKIKSACSSTPVNNDPVKLTSTYSGYPENIGLPDGAVRLRWNQTSKIFEDISANYTKGFRLKITDYVYPAALWYYANTSLKAATEKKSDKYDSAGTWSGVINSVYSGAEDEVEAGTRSIALRSPANYGVGRLQTKIKMGSGTFYDGNSQEVNTSAGYTLKGILIGGQNSVGYDFASRGDENLAIYDCKMASNSIIAKADYTTSANQTLALETKSNQVVHAALELVNNGDAFMGFDGVIPHGGTFYLAVKLDPTTATNYKNTGDEDDLNKIVMQDHVTKLTVTIKNGGATVDRNNDGTPDVYIKDENGVPTGVDVDGDGLVDPYDIDGDGNDDVFITDPVHGGPGWDIDNDGEVDIHVTPDQETGKYPDAPNNPEGLGGATNGVPDLTSPGIELGTSVDLEWQEGLILNPEI
;
A
#
# COMPACT_ATOMS: atom_id res chain seq x y z
N MET A 1 17.09 -59.13 44.56
CA MET A 1 17.54 -58.37 45.75
C MET A 1 18.58 -57.36 45.31
N MET A 2 18.24 -56.08 45.28
CA MET A 2 19.03 -55.01 45.90
C MET A 2 18.19 -53.73 45.82
N THR A 3 17.70 -53.35 46.98
CA THR A 3 16.94 -52.14 47.28
C THR A 3 17.79 -50.90 47.00
N VAL A 4 17.23 -49.90 46.32
CA VAL A 4 17.66 -48.51 46.46
C VAL A 4 16.44 -47.68 46.85
N VAL A 5 16.62 -46.98 47.95
CA VAL A 5 15.63 -46.30 48.78
C VAL A 5 15.18 -44.99 48.12
N LEU A 6 13.86 -44.81 47.98
CA LEU A 6 13.24 -43.50 47.83
C LEU A 6 13.46 -42.70 49.12
N GLY A 7 14.19 -41.59 49.02
CA GLY A 7 14.44 -40.69 50.12
C GLY A 7 14.83 -39.31 49.60
N GLY A 8 13.84 -38.51 49.22
CA GLY A 8 13.98 -37.11 48.87
C GLY A 8 12.72 -36.38 49.32
N SER A 9 12.85 -35.61 50.39
CA SER A 9 11.80 -34.88 51.10
C SER A 9 11.03 -33.94 50.16
N MET A 10 9.73 -34.21 49.96
CA MET A 10 8.82 -33.24 49.35
C MET A 10 8.51 -32.14 50.38
N VAL A 11 9.14 -30.98 50.25
CA VAL A 11 8.79 -29.79 51.04
C VAL A 11 7.64 -29.08 50.34
N PHE A 12 6.41 -29.36 50.77
CA PHE A 12 5.27 -28.49 50.51
C PHE A 12 5.44 -27.20 51.33
N THR A 13 5.76 -26.08 50.67
CA THR A 13 5.72 -24.77 51.35
C THR A 13 4.31 -24.21 51.25
N ALA A 14 3.61 -24.24 52.40
CA ALA A 14 2.39 -23.50 52.65
C ALA A 14 2.70 -22.00 52.84
N CYS A 15 1.74 -21.14 52.48
CA CYS A 15 1.80 -19.70 52.69
C CYS A 15 2.16 -19.34 54.14
N SER A 16 3.22 -18.57 54.35
CA SER A 16 3.37 -17.73 55.54
C SER A 16 4.14 -16.46 55.21
N SER A 17 3.48 -15.34 55.48
CA SER A 17 4.05 -14.00 55.60
C SER A 17 5.08 -13.93 56.71
N SER A 18 6.28 -13.41 56.44
CA SER A 18 7.04 -12.47 57.28
C SER A 18 8.42 -12.23 56.66
N ASP A 19 8.87 -10.99 56.76
CA ASP A 19 10.25 -10.54 56.52
C ASP A 19 11.28 -11.41 57.26
N ASP A 20 12.49 -11.44 56.72
CA ASP A 20 13.71 -12.09 57.21
C ASP A 20 13.82 -13.63 57.06
N ALA A 21 14.09 -14.04 55.81
CA ALA A 21 15.12 -15.04 55.53
C ALA A 21 15.74 -14.78 54.15
N ILE A 22 17.03 -14.41 54.15
CA ILE A 22 17.95 -14.53 53.02
C ILE A 22 18.12 -16.01 52.70
N ASN A 23 17.22 -16.57 51.92
CA ASN A 23 17.45 -17.83 51.23
C ASN A 23 17.27 -17.56 49.75
N GLU A 24 18.34 -17.84 48.99
CA GLU A 24 18.40 -18.00 47.55
C GLU A 24 17.34 -19.02 47.12
N GLN A 25 16.08 -18.60 47.03
CA GLN A 25 14.98 -19.52 46.79
C GLN A 25 14.82 -19.72 45.30
N LEU A 26 15.70 -20.58 44.76
CA LEU A 26 15.52 -21.16 43.44
C LEU A 26 14.13 -21.79 43.36
N VAL A 27 13.41 -21.44 42.31
CA VAL A 27 12.14 -22.05 41.90
C VAL A 27 12.43 -22.86 40.64
N TYR A 28 11.68 -23.93 40.43
CA TYR A 28 11.77 -24.73 39.22
C TYR A 28 10.49 -24.58 38.40
N ASN A 29 10.62 -24.40 37.08
CA ASN A 29 9.47 -24.47 36.18
C ASN A 29 9.05 -25.93 35.92
N GLU A 30 8.00 -26.12 35.14
CA GLU A 30 7.46 -27.44 34.81
C GLU A 30 8.46 -28.34 34.06
N SER A 31 9.40 -27.72 33.34
CA SER A 31 10.51 -28.39 32.64
C SER A 31 11.73 -28.69 33.52
N GLY A 32 11.67 -28.41 34.82
CA GLY A 32 12.75 -28.68 35.78
C GLY A 32 13.90 -27.67 35.73
N GLN A 33 13.74 -26.54 35.06
CA GLN A 33 14.74 -25.48 34.96
C GLN A 33 14.72 -24.57 36.18
N ALA A 34 15.90 -24.34 36.76
CA ALA A 34 16.06 -23.43 37.90
C ALA A 34 15.92 -21.96 37.48
N GLY A 35 15.20 -21.19 38.29
CA GLY A 35 14.98 -19.77 38.10
C GLY A 35 14.65 -19.07 39.42
N VAL A 36 14.40 -17.77 39.33
CA VAL A 36 14.01 -16.93 40.46
C VAL A 36 12.69 -16.25 40.18
N LYS A 37 11.94 -15.91 41.24
CA LYS A 37 10.82 -14.97 41.14
C LYS A 37 11.34 -13.58 41.45
N SER A 38 11.45 -12.75 40.42
CA SER A 38 11.96 -11.38 40.54
C SER A 38 10.90 -10.37 40.11
N GLU A 39 11.05 -9.14 40.56
CA GLU A 39 10.41 -8.03 39.86
C GLU A 39 11.22 -7.72 38.59
N PHE A 40 10.50 -7.37 37.54
CA PHE A 40 11.08 -7.12 36.24
C PHE A 40 10.52 -5.81 35.68
N VAL A 41 11.40 -4.91 35.26
CA VAL A 41 11.02 -3.59 34.74
C VAL A 41 11.37 -3.45 33.26
N ILE A 42 10.41 -2.94 32.51
CA ILE A 42 10.53 -2.64 31.08
C ILE A 42 10.38 -1.13 30.91
N SER A 43 11.31 -0.52 30.19
CA SER A 43 11.14 0.83 29.67
C SER A 43 10.35 0.79 28.39
N ILE A 44 9.27 1.57 28.38
CA ILE A 44 8.45 1.78 27.20
C ILE A 44 8.71 3.22 26.76
N PRO A 45 9.17 3.46 25.53
CA PRO A 45 9.38 4.81 25.04
C PRO A 45 8.08 5.60 25.19
N ARG A 46 8.22 6.85 25.65
CA ARG A 46 7.11 7.81 25.69
C ARG A 46 7.43 8.97 24.76
N SER A 47 6.53 9.21 23.81
CA SER A 47 5.68 10.42 23.74
C SER A 47 5.55 11.01 22.33
N VAL A 48 4.37 11.64 22.13
CA VAL A 48 3.99 12.66 21.12
C VAL A 48 4.38 12.44 19.67
N VAL A 49 4.00 11.33 19.04
CA VAL A 49 3.88 11.38 17.58
C VAL A 49 2.87 10.36 17.08
N GLY A 50 1.85 10.84 16.34
CA GLY A 50 0.71 10.06 15.85
C GLY A 50 1.08 8.70 15.26
N THR A 51 0.64 7.62 15.90
CA THR A 51 1.00 6.27 15.42
C THR A 51 0.25 5.86 14.16
N ARG A 52 -0.84 6.56 13.78
CA ARG A 52 -1.61 6.50 12.52
C ARG A 52 -2.79 7.48 12.59
N MET A 53 -3.35 7.93 11.46
CA MET A 53 -4.39 8.98 11.47
C MET A 53 -5.85 8.49 11.39
N GLY A 54 -6.53 8.62 12.52
CA GLY A 54 -7.96 8.79 12.75
C GLY A 54 -8.09 9.36 14.17
N ASN A 55 -9.06 10.22 14.46
CA ASN A 55 -9.16 10.94 15.75
C ASN A 55 -9.01 10.04 17.01
N ASP A 56 -9.29 8.74 16.88
CA ASP A 56 -9.23 7.76 17.97
C ASP A 56 -7.92 6.94 18.05
N VAL A 57 -6.99 7.07 17.08
CA VAL A 57 -5.74 6.27 17.01
C VAL A 57 -4.47 7.10 16.82
N THR A 58 -4.63 8.41 16.62
CA THR A 58 -3.52 9.37 16.59
C THR A 58 -3.01 9.66 17.99
N GLN A 59 -1.77 9.28 18.26
CA GLN A 59 -0.99 9.81 19.36
C GLN A 59 -0.45 11.24 19.09
N GLU A 60 -1.21 12.11 18.43
CA GLU A 60 -0.78 13.47 18.06
C GLU A 60 -1.64 14.59 18.69
N SER A 61 -0.96 15.38 19.53
CA SER A 61 -1.23 16.70 20.16
C SER A 61 -2.57 17.04 20.85
N GLY A 62 -2.46 17.23 22.17
CA GLY A 62 -3.39 17.95 23.05
C GLY A 62 -3.12 17.71 24.55
N SER A 63 -2.04 18.30 25.11
CA SER A 63 -1.61 18.27 26.53
C SER A 63 -1.42 16.91 27.25
N VAL A 64 -1.84 15.78 26.69
CA VAL A 64 -1.44 14.43 27.15
C VAL A 64 -1.45 13.47 25.95
N SER A 65 -0.27 13.04 25.50
CA SER A 65 -0.14 11.98 24.49
C SER A 65 -0.76 10.67 24.99
N GLN A 66 -1.72 10.10 24.27
CA GLN A 66 -2.37 8.84 24.67
C GLN A 66 -1.54 7.64 24.22
N PHE A 67 -0.71 7.10 25.12
CA PHE A 67 -0.14 5.77 24.96
C PHE A 67 -1.26 4.76 24.68
N ARG A 68 -1.21 4.06 23.53
CA ARG A 68 -2.24 3.09 23.11
C ARG A 68 -2.24 1.84 23.98
N GLY A 69 -1.23 1.67 24.83
CA GLY A 69 -1.01 0.43 25.53
C GLY A 69 -0.28 -0.60 24.68
N ILE A 70 0.12 -1.69 25.34
CA ILE A 70 0.79 -2.83 24.72
C ILE A 70 0.08 -4.10 25.18
N ASP A 71 -0.22 -4.95 24.21
CA ASP A 71 -0.87 -6.24 24.35
C ASP A 71 0.05 -7.34 23.77
N ASN A 72 -0.30 -8.60 24.03
CA ASN A 72 0.38 -9.77 23.50
C ASN A 72 1.89 -9.75 23.78
N ILE A 73 2.26 -9.34 24.99
CA ILE A 73 3.66 -9.19 25.37
C ILE A 73 4.33 -10.55 25.51
N ARG A 74 5.48 -10.71 24.85
CA ARG A 74 6.32 -11.91 24.86
C ARG A 74 7.75 -11.54 25.21
N LEU A 75 8.34 -12.30 26.12
CA LEU A 75 9.76 -12.23 26.42
C LEU A 75 10.39 -13.61 26.26
N ILE A 76 11.47 -13.66 25.49
CA ILE A 76 12.20 -14.88 25.19
C ILE A 76 13.60 -14.76 25.81
N PRO A 77 13.93 -15.55 26.85
CA PRO A 77 15.22 -15.46 27.53
C PRO A 77 16.32 -16.20 26.78
N PHE A 78 17.53 -15.63 26.80
CA PHE A 78 18.76 -16.21 26.24
C PHE A 78 19.94 -16.03 27.20
N ASP A 79 20.90 -16.94 27.14
CA ASP A 79 22.16 -16.92 27.88
C ASP A 79 23.28 -16.13 27.15
N ALA A 80 23.06 -15.81 25.88
CA ALA A 80 23.92 -15.00 25.02
C ALA A 80 23.09 -14.09 24.11
N LYS A 81 23.74 -13.12 23.45
CA LYS A 81 23.05 -12.23 22.49
C LYS A 81 22.42 -13.10 21.40
N PRO A 82 21.09 -13.05 21.20
CA PRO A 82 20.42 -13.92 20.25
C PRO A 82 20.85 -13.62 18.82
N THR A 83 21.07 -14.68 18.05
CA THR A 83 21.28 -14.70 16.60
C THR A 83 20.23 -15.62 15.98
N THR A 84 20.13 -15.67 14.64
CA THR A 84 19.10 -16.46 13.95
C THR A 84 19.05 -17.94 14.35
N SER A 85 20.18 -18.55 14.71
CA SER A 85 20.24 -19.97 15.14
C SER A 85 20.06 -20.19 16.64
N SER A 86 19.93 -19.12 17.44
CA SER A 86 19.82 -19.22 18.89
C SER A 86 18.52 -19.93 19.31
N ALA A 87 18.63 -20.85 20.25
CA ALA A 87 17.49 -21.47 20.93
C ALA A 87 17.15 -20.68 22.20
N LYS A 88 15.88 -20.72 22.62
CA LYS A 88 15.42 -20.10 23.86
C LYS A 88 15.95 -20.86 25.06
N LEU A 89 16.28 -20.16 26.14
CA LEU A 89 16.75 -20.76 27.39
C LEU A 89 15.62 -21.50 28.12
N THR A 90 14.39 -20.99 28.06
CA THR A 90 13.18 -21.58 28.65
C THR A 90 11.94 -21.18 27.83
N ASP A 91 10.77 -21.62 28.28
CA ASP A 91 9.47 -21.23 27.73
C ASP A 91 9.30 -19.72 27.59
N ILE A 92 8.58 -19.30 26.54
CA ILE A 92 8.31 -17.91 26.24
C ILE A 92 7.43 -17.30 27.34
N MET A 93 7.95 -16.28 28.01
CA MET A 93 7.22 -15.60 29.07
C MET A 93 6.11 -14.72 28.49
N ARG A 94 4.89 -14.92 28.99
CA ARG A 94 3.71 -14.10 28.66
C ARG A 94 3.44 -13.10 29.77
N LEU A 95 3.40 -11.81 29.41
CA LEU A 95 3.10 -10.74 30.35
C LEU A 95 1.72 -10.16 30.09
N SER A 96 1.06 -9.68 31.15
CA SER A 96 -0.24 -9.02 31.02
C SER A 96 -0.10 -7.69 30.30
N SER A 97 -1.14 -7.31 29.58
CA SER A 97 -1.26 -6.04 28.85
C SER A 97 -0.92 -4.82 29.72
N ILE A 98 -0.32 -3.83 29.08
CA ILE A 98 -0.01 -2.52 29.65
C ILE A 98 -1.06 -1.54 29.13
N THR A 99 -2.07 -1.23 29.93
CA THR A 99 -3.10 -0.24 29.58
C THR A 99 -2.75 1.18 30.04
N ALA A 100 -1.84 1.29 31.01
CA ALA A 100 -1.31 2.54 31.51
C ALA A 100 0.13 2.34 32.01
N LEU A 101 0.94 3.41 31.91
CA LEU A 101 2.30 3.44 32.42
C LEU A 101 2.32 3.94 33.86
N SER A 102 3.29 3.46 34.64
CA SER A 102 3.51 3.92 36.01
C SER A 102 4.21 5.28 35.95
N SER A 103 3.54 6.33 36.45
CA SER A 103 4.01 7.73 36.52
C SER A 103 4.13 8.47 35.17
N PRO A 104 3.34 9.54 34.92
CA PRO A 104 3.49 10.38 33.72
C PRO A 104 4.71 11.34 33.80
N GLY A 105 5.71 11.02 34.63
CA GLY A 105 6.94 11.78 34.84
C GLY A 105 8.01 11.57 33.77
N ALA A 106 9.29 11.63 34.17
CA ALA A 106 10.44 11.63 33.25
C ALA A 106 10.97 10.23 32.89
N VAL A 107 10.56 9.18 33.63
CA VAL A 107 10.86 7.76 33.31
C VAL A 107 9.55 7.03 33.01
N ASN A 108 9.49 6.31 31.89
CA ASN A 108 8.29 5.60 31.47
C ASN A 108 8.53 4.10 31.53
N TYR A 109 7.86 3.45 32.47
CA TYR A 109 8.13 2.05 32.75
C TYR A 109 6.90 1.28 33.18
N LYS A 110 7.02 -0.05 33.07
CA LYS A 110 6.11 -1.02 33.67
C LYS A 110 6.91 -1.99 34.52
N VAL A 111 6.47 -2.17 35.77
CA VAL A 111 6.98 -3.23 36.65
C VAL A 111 6.01 -4.40 36.62
N TYR A 112 6.57 -5.59 36.46
CA TYR A 112 5.91 -6.86 36.69
C TYR A 112 6.51 -7.51 37.93
N SER A 113 5.69 -7.90 38.89
CA SER A 113 6.15 -8.55 40.12
C SER A 113 6.07 -10.06 40.02
N ASP A 114 6.97 -10.74 40.73
CA ASP A 114 6.98 -12.19 40.93
C ASP A 114 6.95 -13.01 39.64
N LYS A 115 7.67 -12.55 38.61
CA LYS A 115 7.84 -13.29 37.35
C LYS A 115 8.99 -14.28 37.47
N PHE A 116 8.74 -15.50 37.04
CA PHE A 116 9.76 -16.53 36.94
C PHE A 116 10.72 -16.16 35.81
N VAL A 117 12.01 -16.08 36.11
CA VAL A 117 13.08 -15.86 35.14
C VAL A 117 14.17 -16.91 35.39
N PRO A 118 14.62 -17.66 34.36
CA PRO A 118 15.61 -18.71 34.56
C PRO A 118 16.98 -18.12 34.92
N VAL A 119 17.69 -18.80 35.82
CA VAL A 119 19.08 -18.48 36.15
C VAL A 119 19.93 -18.69 34.88
N GLY A 120 20.90 -17.82 34.66
CA GLY A 120 21.72 -17.79 33.45
C GLY A 120 21.20 -16.89 32.34
N THR A 121 20.02 -16.26 32.51
CA THR A 121 19.52 -15.30 31.52
C THR A 121 20.41 -14.06 31.49
N LYS A 122 20.84 -13.64 30.29
CA LYS A 122 21.63 -12.42 30.06
C LYS A 122 20.96 -11.47 29.05
N TYR A 123 20.14 -12.02 28.17
CA TYR A 123 19.45 -11.28 27.11
C TYR A 123 17.97 -11.66 27.03
N PHE A 124 17.18 -10.72 26.53
CA PHE A 124 15.80 -10.95 26.13
C PHE A 124 15.55 -10.45 24.71
N LEU A 125 14.77 -11.23 23.96
CA LEU A 125 13.93 -10.66 22.90
C LEU A 125 12.59 -10.29 23.52
N PHE A 126 12.19 -9.03 23.35
CA PHE A 126 10.90 -8.50 23.76
C PHE A 126 10.04 -8.23 22.53
N TYR A 127 8.77 -8.64 22.55
CA TYR A 127 7.77 -8.26 21.57
C TYR A 127 6.48 -7.84 22.25
N GLY A 128 5.81 -6.84 21.69
CA GLY A 128 4.45 -6.48 22.06
C GLY A 128 3.74 -5.77 20.92
N LYS A 129 2.44 -5.94 20.81
CA LYS A 129 1.60 -5.24 19.83
C LYS A 129 0.91 -4.07 20.54
N ALA A 130 0.71 -2.94 19.89
CA ALA A 130 -0.18 -1.93 20.46
C ALA A 130 -1.60 -2.49 20.62
N ILE A 131 -2.31 -2.10 21.69
CA ILE A 131 -3.72 -2.50 21.87
C ILE A 131 -4.53 -1.96 20.69
N ASP A 132 -5.35 -2.82 20.08
CA ASP A 132 -6.28 -2.45 19.01
C ASP A 132 -7.49 -1.69 19.59
N ASN A 133 -8.66 -2.34 19.69
CA ASN A 133 -9.88 -1.75 20.26
C ASN A 133 -9.95 -1.95 21.78
N ALA A 134 -9.56 -3.13 22.25
CA ALA A 134 -9.50 -3.51 23.66
C ALA A 134 -8.33 -4.47 23.87
N ALA A 135 -7.77 -4.48 25.08
CA ALA A 135 -6.70 -5.40 25.43
C ALA A 135 -7.21 -6.85 25.42
N ASP A 136 -6.36 -7.76 24.97
CA ASP A 136 -6.60 -9.21 24.89
C ASP A 136 -7.76 -9.59 23.95
N GLU A 137 -8.23 -8.67 23.10
CA GLU A 137 -9.28 -8.91 22.11
C GLU A 137 -8.75 -8.81 20.68
N ALA A 138 -8.93 -9.88 19.90
CA ALA A 138 -8.54 -9.89 18.50
C ALA A 138 -9.56 -9.14 17.61
N ILE A 139 -9.06 -8.25 16.75
CA ILE A 139 -9.89 -7.62 15.72
C ILE A 139 -10.17 -8.59 14.56
N SER A 140 -11.40 -8.56 14.05
CA SER A 140 -11.82 -9.38 12.90
C SER A 140 -12.36 -8.55 11.74
N SER A 141 -12.95 -7.39 12.03
CA SER A 141 -13.59 -6.53 11.03
C SER A 141 -12.55 -5.88 10.11
N ARG A 142 -12.90 -5.73 8.83
CA ARG A 142 -12.04 -5.03 7.86
C ARG A 142 -11.80 -3.57 8.26
N SER A 143 -12.81 -2.90 8.79
CA SER A 143 -12.69 -1.50 9.23
C SER A 143 -11.64 -1.35 10.33
N ASP A 144 -11.62 -2.27 11.29
CA ASP A 144 -10.64 -2.27 12.37
C ASP A 144 -9.23 -2.60 11.85
N LYS A 145 -9.09 -3.55 10.92
CA LYS A 145 -7.81 -3.86 10.28
C LYS A 145 -7.22 -2.66 9.55
N PHE A 146 -8.05 -1.88 8.86
CA PHE A 146 -7.62 -0.61 8.28
C PHE A 146 -7.34 0.47 9.33
N LYS A 147 -8.03 0.48 10.47
CA LYS A 147 -7.84 1.47 11.55
C LYS A 147 -6.59 1.22 12.38
N TYR A 148 -6.32 -0.02 12.78
CA TYR A 148 -5.24 -0.37 13.69
C TYR A 148 -4.02 -0.98 12.98
N GLY A 149 -4.17 -1.36 11.71
CA GLY A 149 -3.17 -2.11 10.96
C GLY A 149 -3.23 -3.60 11.28
N MET A 150 -2.53 -4.42 10.49
CA MET A 150 -2.48 -5.86 10.69
C MET A 150 -1.13 -6.44 10.26
N LEU A 151 -0.57 -7.32 11.08
CA LEU A 151 0.54 -8.20 10.74
C LEU A 151 0.22 -9.61 11.25
N ASN A 152 0.69 -10.63 10.55
CA ASN A 152 0.71 -12.00 11.05
C ASN A 152 2.06 -12.26 11.72
N ALA A 153 2.06 -12.53 13.02
CA ALA A 153 3.25 -12.91 13.76
C ALA A 153 3.33 -14.43 13.92
N LYS A 154 4.52 -15.02 13.74
CA LYS A 154 4.82 -16.44 13.98
C LYS A 154 6.04 -16.57 14.89
N GLY A 155 6.19 -17.71 15.54
CA GLY A 155 7.35 -18.01 16.38
C GLY A 155 7.29 -17.32 17.74
N LEU A 156 6.10 -16.90 18.18
CA LEU A 156 5.89 -16.18 19.45
C LEU A 156 5.16 -17.05 20.49
N SER A 157 5.13 -18.36 20.27
CA SER A 157 4.66 -19.39 21.19
C SER A 157 5.63 -20.56 21.22
N ASP A 158 5.58 -21.36 22.30
CA ASP A 158 6.55 -22.42 22.53
C ASP A 158 6.47 -23.55 21.51
N ASP A 159 5.29 -23.79 20.94
CA ASP A 159 5.01 -24.77 19.90
C ASP A 159 5.48 -24.34 18.50
N GLU A 160 5.59 -23.03 18.26
CA GLU A 160 6.08 -22.48 16.99
C GLU A 160 7.59 -22.21 17.00
N PHE A 161 8.19 -22.04 18.18
CA PHE A 161 9.58 -21.60 18.31
C PHE A 161 10.56 -22.77 18.50
N THR A 162 11.41 -22.97 17.51
CA THR A 162 12.63 -23.80 17.62
C THR A 162 13.87 -22.93 17.76
N THR A 163 14.00 -21.94 16.88
CA THR A 163 15.10 -20.96 16.86
C THR A 163 14.59 -19.56 16.59
N VAL A 164 15.42 -18.56 16.84
CA VAL A 164 15.11 -17.15 16.51
C VAL A 164 14.70 -16.95 15.05
N ASN A 165 15.20 -17.76 14.11
CA ASN A 165 14.83 -17.68 12.69
C ASN A 165 13.34 -17.98 12.41
N ASP A 166 12.64 -18.64 13.34
CA ASP A 166 11.20 -18.94 13.20
C ASP A 166 10.32 -17.71 13.46
N ILE A 167 10.88 -16.67 14.11
CA ILE A 167 10.16 -15.41 14.33
C ILE A 167 10.03 -14.67 13.00
N LEU A 168 8.78 -14.41 12.63
CA LEU A 168 8.41 -13.79 11.37
C LEU A 168 7.19 -12.87 11.58
N PHE A 169 7.26 -11.66 11.02
CA PHE A 169 6.12 -10.77 10.90
C PHE A 169 5.81 -10.53 9.42
N SER A 170 4.64 -10.94 8.98
CA SER A 170 4.22 -10.87 7.58
C SER A 170 3.07 -9.89 7.39
N PRO A 171 3.07 -9.10 6.29
CA PRO A 171 1.89 -8.35 5.86
C PRO A 171 0.67 -9.25 5.70
N VAL A 172 -0.53 -8.71 5.93
CA VAL A 172 -1.79 -9.46 5.78
C VAL A 172 -2.54 -8.97 4.57
N GLN A 173 -2.84 -9.89 3.64
CA GLN A 173 -3.60 -9.61 2.42
C GLN A 173 -5.01 -9.11 2.74
N ILE A 174 -5.48 -8.10 2.01
CA ILE A 174 -6.85 -7.58 2.11
C ILE A 174 -7.85 -8.57 1.51
N ASN A 175 -7.46 -9.18 0.39
CA ASN A 175 -8.21 -10.20 -0.31
C ASN A 175 -7.30 -11.37 -0.69
N THR A 176 -7.73 -12.59 -0.42
CA THR A 176 -6.98 -13.83 -0.70
C THR A 176 -7.52 -14.56 -1.94
N ASN A 177 -8.61 -14.08 -2.53
CA ASN A 177 -9.18 -14.68 -3.73
C ASN A 177 -8.35 -14.28 -4.95
N ALA A 178 -8.15 -15.24 -5.87
CA ALA A 178 -7.35 -15.02 -7.07
C ALA A 178 -7.94 -13.95 -8.00
N THR A 179 -9.26 -13.78 -8.01
CA THR A 179 -9.96 -12.72 -8.75
C THR A 179 -10.79 -11.87 -7.80
N ALA A 180 -11.10 -10.65 -8.23
CA ALA A 180 -11.87 -9.71 -7.44
C ALA A 180 -13.34 -10.13 -7.32
N GLN A 181 -13.82 -10.88 -8.29
CA GLN A 181 -15.22 -11.33 -8.38
C GLN A 181 -15.46 -12.68 -7.72
N ALA A 182 -14.39 -13.43 -7.43
CA ALA A 182 -14.51 -14.72 -6.74
C ALA A 182 -15.15 -14.51 -5.36
N GLY A 183 -16.38 -15.02 -5.21
CA GLY A 183 -17.15 -14.90 -3.98
C GLY A 183 -17.86 -13.57 -3.76
N ASP A 184 -17.80 -12.60 -4.69
CA ASP A 184 -18.48 -11.30 -4.56
C ASP A 184 -19.61 -11.13 -5.59
N ALA A 185 -20.85 -11.02 -5.08
CA ALA A 185 -22.04 -10.93 -5.93
C ALA A 185 -22.13 -9.60 -6.71
N THR A 186 -21.62 -8.50 -6.15
CA THR A 186 -21.65 -7.17 -6.79
C THR A 186 -20.71 -7.15 -8.00
N GLY A 187 -19.47 -7.62 -7.83
CA GLY A 187 -18.50 -7.73 -8.93
C GLY A 187 -19.00 -8.64 -10.06
N GLN A 188 -19.60 -9.78 -9.72
CA GLN A 188 -20.22 -10.68 -10.70
C GLN A 188 -21.39 -10.01 -11.44
N ALA A 189 -22.24 -9.27 -10.72
CA ALA A 189 -23.36 -8.54 -11.31
C ALA A 189 -22.88 -7.44 -12.27
N ILE A 190 -21.81 -6.71 -11.94
CA ILE A 190 -21.21 -5.69 -12.80
C ILE A 190 -20.75 -6.32 -14.13
N VAL A 191 -19.93 -7.37 -14.10
CA VAL A 191 -19.47 -8.02 -15.34
C VAL A 191 -20.61 -8.60 -16.16
N ALA A 192 -21.59 -9.25 -15.51
CA ALA A 192 -22.76 -9.77 -16.19
C ALA A 192 -23.56 -8.64 -16.85
N PHE A 193 -23.73 -7.50 -16.18
CA PHE A 193 -24.45 -6.35 -16.72
C PHE A 193 -23.72 -5.77 -17.94
N LEU A 194 -22.41 -5.51 -17.83
CA LEU A 194 -21.61 -4.97 -18.93
C LEU A 194 -21.63 -5.90 -20.15
N THR A 195 -21.54 -7.21 -19.91
CA THR A 195 -21.64 -8.25 -20.95
C THR A 195 -23.01 -8.24 -21.63
N GLN A 196 -24.09 -8.16 -20.85
CA GLN A 196 -25.45 -8.08 -21.39
C GLN A 196 -25.68 -6.79 -22.17
N LEU A 197 -25.09 -5.68 -21.73
CA LEU A 197 -25.17 -4.40 -22.41
C LEU A 197 -24.46 -4.45 -23.77
N ALA A 198 -23.26 -5.04 -23.83
CA ALA A 198 -22.51 -5.25 -25.08
C ALA A 198 -23.29 -6.10 -26.09
N ASN A 199 -24.05 -7.09 -25.61
CA ASN A 199 -24.77 -8.05 -26.43
C ASN A 199 -26.26 -7.72 -26.60
N ILE A 200 -26.66 -6.46 -26.42
CA ILE A 200 -28.07 -6.06 -26.62
C ILE A 200 -28.54 -6.44 -28.03
N SER A 201 -29.74 -6.99 -28.07
CA SER A 201 -30.52 -7.20 -29.29
C SER A 201 -31.97 -6.76 -29.08
N VAL A 202 -32.60 -6.24 -30.14
CA VAL A 202 -33.98 -5.75 -30.13
C VAL A 202 -34.82 -6.56 -31.11
N SER A 203 -35.82 -7.26 -30.59
CA SER A 203 -36.76 -8.02 -31.42
C SER A 203 -37.63 -7.08 -32.25
N GLY A 204 -37.87 -7.44 -33.52
CA GLY A 204 -38.72 -6.67 -34.44
C GLY A 204 -38.03 -5.49 -35.14
N VAL A 205 -36.74 -5.27 -34.88
CA VAL A 205 -35.90 -4.32 -35.63
C VAL A 205 -35.19 -5.08 -36.75
N ALA A 206 -35.06 -4.48 -37.93
CA ALA A 206 -34.37 -5.09 -39.05
C ALA A 206 -32.84 -5.02 -38.88
N ALA A 207 -32.15 -6.10 -39.26
CA ALA A 207 -30.70 -6.07 -39.40
C ALA A 207 -30.27 -4.98 -40.40
N PRO A 208 -29.13 -4.30 -40.18
CA PRO A 208 -28.13 -4.62 -39.14
C PRO A 208 -28.35 -3.91 -37.78
N ASN A 209 -29.45 -3.17 -37.62
CA ASN A 209 -29.73 -2.32 -36.46
C ASN A 209 -30.45 -3.04 -35.31
N ASP A 210 -30.64 -4.36 -35.42
CA ASP A 210 -31.21 -5.20 -34.37
C ASP A 210 -30.22 -5.46 -33.23
N LYS A 211 -28.92 -5.24 -33.43
CA LYS A 211 -27.86 -5.46 -32.42
C LYS A 211 -26.85 -4.32 -32.40
N TRP A 212 -26.30 -4.03 -31.22
CA TRP A 212 -25.26 -3.01 -31.09
C TRP A 212 -23.96 -3.42 -31.77
N SER A 213 -23.61 -4.70 -31.73
CA SER A 213 -22.38 -5.23 -32.31
C SER A 213 -22.32 -5.18 -33.84
N THR A 214 -23.45 -4.98 -34.52
CA THR A 214 -23.53 -5.01 -35.99
C THR A 214 -24.15 -3.76 -36.59
N THR A 215 -24.64 -2.81 -35.79
CA THR A 215 -25.37 -1.63 -36.27
C THR A 215 -24.61 -0.89 -37.38
N SER A 216 -25.34 -0.42 -38.40
CA SER A 216 -24.78 0.42 -39.45
C SER A 216 -24.76 1.90 -39.09
N ASN A 217 -25.29 2.28 -37.91
CA ASN A 217 -25.20 3.65 -37.42
C ASN A 217 -23.77 3.92 -36.91
N VAL A 218 -23.02 4.74 -37.64
CA VAL A 218 -21.59 5.02 -37.39
C VAL A 218 -21.31 5.54 -35.97
N ALA A 219 -22.21 6.34 -35.41
CA ALA A 219 -22.07 6.88 -34.06
C ALA A 219 -22.24 5.78 -33.00
N LEU A 220 -23.27 4.94 -33.13
CA LEU A 220 -23.46 3.80 -32.24
C LEU A 220 -22.33 2.78 -32.37
N ALA A 221 -21.85 2.50 -33.58
CA ALA A 221 -20.72 1.60 -33.81
C ALA A 221 -19.44 2.13 -33.13
N SER A 222 -19.19 3.43 -33.18
CA SER A 222 -18.06 4.07 -32.49
C SER A 222 -18.19 3.97 -30.97
N LEU A 223 -19.39 4.23 -30.43
CA LEU A 223 -19.65 4.06 -28.99
C LEU A 223 -19.51 2.60 -28.55
N TYR A 224 -19.85 1.63 -29.41
CA TYR A 224 -19.64 0.21 -29.14
C TYR A 224 -18.15 -0.11 -28.98
N LYS A 225 -17.32 0.32 -29.94
CA LYS A 225 -15.86 0.13 -29.89
C LYS A 225 -15.27 0.72 -28.61
N ASN A 226 -15.66 1.95 -28.27
CA ASN A 226 -15.21 2.61 -27.03
C ASN A 226 -15.68 1.87 -25.77
N PHE A 227 -16.90 1.34 -25.77
CA PHE A 227 -17.45 0.57 -24.66
C PHE A 227 -16.69 -0.76 -24.46
N LEU A 228 -16.34 -1.46 -25.53
CA LEU A 228 -15.55 -2.69 -25.46
C LEU A 228 -14.11 -2.44 -24.96
N GLY A 229 -13.57 -1.24 -25.18
CA GLY A 229 -12.28 -0.79 -24.67
C GLY A 229 -12.23 -0.49 -23.17
N LEU A 230 -13.31 -0.70 -22.42
CA LEU A 230 -13.34 -0.47 -20.97
C LEU A 230 -12.29 -1.33 -20.25
N THR A 231 -11.43 -0.67 -19.47
CA THR A 231 -10.37 -1.34 -18.69
C THR A 231 -10.65 -1.42 -17.20
N THR A 232 -11.57 -0.63 -16.63
CA THR A 232 -11.85 -0.56 -15.19
C THR A 232 -13.16 -1.23 -14.80
N GLY A 233 -13.16 -2.00 -13.71
CA GLY A 233 -14.31 -2.80 -13.26
C GLY A 233 -15.03 -2.33 -12.00
N SER A 234 -14.81 -1.10 -11.52
CA SER A 234 -15.44 -0.60 -10.29
C SER A 234 -16.85 -0.08 -10.51
N SER A 235 -17.63 -0.04 -9.42
CA SER A 235 -18.93 0.63 -9.35
C SER A 235 -18.84 2.10 -9.74
N ASN A 236 -17.80 2.81 -9.32
CA ASN A 236 -17.64 4.24 -9.64
C ASN A 236 -17.33 4.43 -11.12
N SER A 237 -16.42 3.64 -11.68
CA SER A 237 -16.13 3.65 -13.12
C SER A 237 -17.37 3.31 -13.94
N MET A 238 -18.15 2.31 -13.50
CA MET A 238 -19.42 1.94 -14.12
C MET A 238 -20.44 3.08 -14.06
N ALA A 239 -20.63 3.72 -12.90
CA ALA A 239 -21.54 4.86 -12.75
C ALA A 239 -21.24 5.97 -13.76
N ILE A 240 -19.97 6.33 -13.91
CA ILE A 240 -19.57 7.41 -14.80
C ILE A 240 -19.73 7.01 -16.26
N MET A 241 -19.24 5.82 -16.63
CA MET A 241 -19.36 5.29 -17.99
C MET A 241 -20.83 5.21 -18.42
N LEU A 242 -21.72 4.66 -17.57
CA LEU A 242 -23.12 4.52 -17.89
C LEU A 242 -23.81 5.88 -18.07
N SER A 243 -23.40 6.90 -17.32
CA SER A 243 -23.96 8.23 -17.45
C SER A 243 -23.60 8.86 -18.79
N LYS A 244 -22.31 8.80 -19.16
CA LYS A 244 -21.83 9.29 -20.45
C LYS A 244 -22.45 8.53 -21.61
N LEU A 245 -22.50 7.20 -21.53
CA LEU A 245 -23.09 6.36 -22.56
C LEU A 245 -24.58 6.64 -22.72
N TYR A 246 -25.33 6.79 -21.62
CA TYR A 246 -26.76 7.10 -21.64
C TYR A 246 -27.06 8.41 -22.36
N LEU A 247 -26.31 9.47 -22.05
CA LEU A 247 -26.47 10.78 -22.67
C LEU A 247 -26.03 10.76 -24.14
N SER A 248 -25.00 9.97 -24.47
CA SER A 248 -24.53 9.81 -25.85
C SER A 248 -25.55 9.14 -26.77
N MET A 249 -26.50 8.36 -26.23
CA MET A 249 -27.56 7.73 -27.04
C MET A 249 -28.49 8.74 -27.73
N ASP A 250 -28.55 9.99 -27.24
CA ASP A 250 -29.37 11.04 -27.87
C ASP A 250 -28.78 11.57 -29.19
N ILE A 251 -27.57 11.10 -29.58
CA ILE A 251 -27.02 11.30 -30.93
C ILE A 251 -27.90 10.67 -32.03
N VAL A 252 -28.69 9.64 -31.67
CA VAL A 252 -29.57 8.95 -32.61
C VAL A 252 -30.92 9.65 -32.68
N LYS A 253 -31.20 10.23 -33.85
CA LYS A 253 -32.43 10.99 -34.12
C LYS A 253 -33.67 10.09 -34.00
N SER A 254 -34.81 10.67 -33.64
CA SER A 254 -36.06 9.93 -33.39
C SER A 254 -36.60 9.17 -34.61
N ASN A 255 -36.22 9.57 -35.82
CA ASN A 255 -36.63 8.94 -37.08
C ASN A 255 -35.58 7.97 -37.66
N ASP A 256 -34.45 7.75 -36.98
CA ASP A 256 -33.39 6.85 -37.42
C ASP A 256 -33.81 5.37 -37.21
N PRO A 257 -33.58 4.46 -38.18
CA PRO A 257 -33.85 3.03 -38.01
C PRO A 257 -33.15 2.38 -36.81
N ALA A 258 -32.03 2.92 -36.34
CA ALA A 258 -31.31 2.47 -35.15
C ALA A 258 -31.87 3.04 -33.83
N ARG A 259 -32.89 3.91 -33.89
CA ARG A 259 -33.49 4.53 -32.70
C ARG A 259 -34.00 3.51 -31.67
N PRO A 260 -34.71 2.43 -32.06
CA PRO A 260 -35.15 1.42 -31.08
C PRO A 260 -33.99 0.73 -30.36
N LEU A 261 -32.85 0.55 -31.02
CA LEU A 261 -31.62 0.01 -30.42
C LEU A 261 -31.04 0.99 -29.40
N ALA A 262 -30.93 2.28 -29.74
CA ALA A 262 -30.49 3.31 -28.81
C ALA A 262 -31.41 3.39 -27.57
N ASP A 263 -32.73 3.34 -27.75
CA ASP A 263 -33.69 3.34 -26.64
C ASP A 263 -33.58 2.06 -25.78
N ALA A 264 -33.32 0.90 -26.38
CA ALA A 264 -33.06 -0.35 -25.64
C ALA A 264 -31.79 -0.26 -24.79
N ILE A 265 -30.71 0.33 -25.31
CA ILE A 265 -29.47 0.61 -24.57
C ILE A 265 -29.77 1.55 -23.39
N LYS A 266 -30.48 2.66 -23.62
CA LYS A 266 -30.90 3.59 -22.55
C LYS A 266 -31.71 2.89 -21.47
N ASN A 267 -32.64 2.03 -21.83
CA ASN A 267 -33.48 1.30 -20.88
C ASN A 267 -32.67 0.28 -20.06
N LYS A 268 -31.72 -0.42 -20.69
CA LYS A 268 -30.81 -1.32 -19.97
C LYS A 268 -29.95 -0.54 -18.97
N ILE A 269 -29.39 0.59 -19.37
CA ILE A 269 -28.63 1.48 -18.47
C ILE A 269 -29.51 1.90 -17.27
N LYS A 270 -30.73 2.38 -17.53
CA LYS A 270 -31.67 2.76 -16.47
C LYS A 270 -31.94 1.64 -15.46
N SER A 271 -31.97 0.37 -15.90
CA SER A 271 -32.21 -0.75 -14.97
C SER A 271 -31.10 -0.94 -13.92
N ALA A 272 -29.88 -0.42 -14.18
CA ALA A 272 -28.78 -0.43 -13.22
C ALA A 272 -28.73 0.82 -12.32
N CYS A 273 -29.56 1.82 -12.60
CA CYS A 273 -29.50 3.13 -11.96
C CYS A 273 -30.69 3.34 -11.01
N SER A 274 -30.45 4.02 -9.90
CA SER A 274 -31.51 4.48 -8.97
C SER A 274 -32.10 5.84 -9.38
N SER A 275 -31.49 6.51 -10.35
CA SER A 275 -31.91 7.79 -10.91
C SER A 275 -31.62 7.83 -12.41
N THR A 276 -32.28 8.72 -13.14
CA THR A 276 -31.96 8.91 -14.57
C THR A 276 -30.65 9.71 -14.68
N PRO A 277 -29.66 9.26 -15.49
CA PRO A 277 -28.45 10.03 -15.72
C PRO A 277 -28.74 11.43 -16.31
N VAL A 278 -28.05 12.45 -15.80
CA VAL A 278 -28.17 13.84 -16.24
C VAL A 278 -26.79 14.53 -16.17
N ASN A 279 -26.57 15.55 -17.00
CA ASN A 279 -25.47 16.53 -16.88
C ASN A 279 -24.03 15.97 -16.76
N ASN A 280 -23.74 14.80 -17.35
CA ASN A 280 -22.44 14.12 -17.28
C ASN A 280 -21.94 13.77 -15.86
N ASP A 281 -22.75 13.96 -14.83
CA ASP A 281 -22.43 13.56 -13.46
C ASP A 281 -22.51 12.03 -13.30
N PRO A 282 -21.74 11.43 -12.36
CA PRO A 282 -21.87 10.02 -12.04
C PRO A 282 -23.29 9.66 -11.58
N VAL A 283 -23.96 8.75 -12.29
CA VAL A 283 -25.29 8.26 -11.90
C VAL A 283 -25.19 7.39 -10.64
N LYS A 284 -26.18 7.50 -9.76
CA LYS A 284 -26.30 6.60 -8.63
C LYS A 284 -26.74 5.21 -9.10
N LEU A 285 -25.90 4.21 -8.88
CA LEU A 285 -26.23 2.81 -9.13
C LEU A 285 -27.21 2.26 -8.08
N THR A 286 -27.92 1.19 -8.43
CA THR A 286 -28.69 0.41 -7.44
C THR A 286 -27.74 -0.39 -6.53
N SER A 287 -28.25 -0.88 -5.40
CA SER A 287 -27.45 -1.65 -4.44
C SER A 287 -26.81 -2.92 -5.02
N THR A 288 -27.35 -3.44 -6.12
CA THR A 288 -26.80 -4.59 -6.86
C THR A 288 -25.45 -4.30 -7.50
N TYR A 289 -25.17 -3.04 -7.83
CA TYR A 289 -23.97 -2.63 -8.57
C TYR A 289 -23.12 -1.61 -7.82
N SER A 290 -23.45 -1.25 -6.59
CA SER A 290 -22.79 -0.18 -5.84
C SER A 290 -21.77 -0.70 -4.83
N GLY A 291 -20.67 0.04 -4.66
CA GLY A 291 -19.68 -0.17 -3.60
C GLY A 291 -18.54 -1.13 -3.95
N TYR A 292 -18.45 -1.65 -5.17
CA TYR A 292 -17.37 -2.53 -5.61
C TYR A 292 -16.21 -1.74 -6.24
N PRO A 293 -14.93 -2.07 -5.97
CA PRO A 293 -14.42 -3.14 -5.11
C PRO A 293 -14.16 -2.71 -3.65
N GLU A 294 -14.63 -1.53 -3.24
CA GLU A 294 -14.46 -1.07 -1.85
C GLU A 294 -15.13 -2.02 -0.82
N ASN A 295 -16.23 -2.65 -1.21
CA ASN A 295 -16.94 -3.67 -0.44
C ASN A 295 -16.12 -4.95 -0.19
N ILE A 296 -15.03 -5.15 -0.95
CA ILE A 296 -14.01 -6.19 -0.70
C ILE A 296 -12.69 -5.60 -0.17
N GLY A 297 -12.67 -4.29 0.10
CA GLY A 297 -11.57 -3.58 0.76
C GLY A 297 -10.52 -3.01 -0.18
N LEU A 298 -10.78 -2.98 -1.48
CA LEU A 298 -9.77 -2.60 -2.47
C LEU A 298 -10.05 -1.21 -3.06
N PRO A 299 -9.03 -0.52 -3.60
CA PRO A 299 -9.22 0.76 -4.27
C PRO A 299 -9.99 0.58 -5.58
N ASP A 300 -10.63 1.65 -6.06
CA ASP A 300 -11.49 1.60 -7.27
C ASP A 300 -10.75 1.03 -8.49
N GLY A 301 -9.47 1.34 -8.60
CA GLY A 301 -8.59 0.98 -9.70
C GLY A 301 -8.01 -0.43 -9.61
N ALA A 302 -8.33 -1.19 -8.56
CA ALA A 302 -7.78 -2.53 -8.35
C ALA A 302 -8.36 -3.57 -9.31
N VAL A 303 -9.59 -3.36 -9.78
CA VAL A 303 -10.28 -4.32 -10.66
C VAL A 303 -10.20 -3.86 -12.10
N ARG A 304 -9.65 -4.74 -12.95
CA ARG A 304 -9.51 -4.50 -14.38
C ARG A 304 -10.33 -5.50 -15.18
N LEU A 305 -10.97 -4.99 -16.23
CA LEU A 305 -11.77 -5.77 -17.15
C LEU A 305 -11.13 -5.77 -18.54
N ARG A 306 -11.46 -6.79 -19.32
CA ARG A 306 -11.19 -6.84 -20.75
C ARG A 306 -12.35 -7.51 -21.46
N TRP A 307 -12.73 -6.99 -22.62
CA TRP A 307 -13.65 -7.69 -23.51
C TRP A 307 -12.96 -8.88 -24.19
N ASN A 308 -13.50 -10.09 -24.03
CA ASN A 308 -13.05 -11.25 -24.77
C ASN A 308 -13.85 -11.39 -26.06
N GLN A 309 -13.17 -11.23 -27.19
CA GLN A 309 -13.79 -11.25 -28.50
C GLN A 309 -14.29 -12.64 -28.93
N THR A 310 -13.76 -13.73 -28.37
CA THR A 310 -14.18 -15.10 -28.68
C THR A 310 -15.41 -15.48 -27.88
N SER A 311 -15.39 -15.29 -26.56
CA SER A 311 -16.50 -15.65 -25.67
C SER A 311 -17.61 -14.60 -25.62
N LYS A 312 -17.36 -13.38 -26.13
CA LYS A 312 -18.28 -12.24 -26.13
C LYS A 312 -18.73 -11.84 -24.73
N ILE A 313 -17.80 -11.86 -23.78
CA ILE A 313 -18.02 -11.44 -22.39
C ILE A 313 -16.92 -10.49 -21.94
N PHE A 314 -17.22 -9.66 -20.94
CA PHE A 314 -16.17 -9.03 -20.14
C PHE A 314 -15.57 -10.04 -19.17
N GLU A 315 -14.25 -10.05 -19.06
CA GLU A 315 -13.49 -10.90 -18.15
C GLU A 315 -12.78 -10.07 -17.10
N ASP A 316 -12.77 -10.54 -15.85
CA ASP A 316 -11.89 -10.03 -14.81
C ASP A 316 -10.46 -10.51 -15.05
N ILE A 317 -9.57 -9.57 -15.38
CA ILE A 317 -8.16 -9.86 -15.64
C ILE A 317 -7.26 -9.48 -14.46
N SER A 318 -7.83 -9.18 -13.29
CA SER A 318 -7.09 -8.73 -12.10
C SER A 318 -6.17 -9.81 -11.49
N ALA A 319 -6.36 -11.07 -11.91
CA ALA A 319 -5.49 -12.20 -11.57
C ALA A 319 -4.27 -12.34 -12.51
N ASN A 320 -4.39 -11.85 -13.76
CA ASN A 320 -3.46 -12.17 -14.84
C ASN A 320 -2.51 -11.00 -15.09
N TYR A 321 -1.25 -11.23 -14.70
CA TYR A 321 -0.12 -10.36 -14.94
C TYR A 321 0.31 -10.41 -16.41
N THR A 322 0.59 -9.24 -17.00
CA THR A 322 1.55 -9.14 -18.10
C THR A 322 2.27 -7.80 -17.95
N LYS A 323 3.61 -7.84 -18.04
CA LYS A 323 4.60 -6.82 -17.64
C LYS A 323 4.16 -5.35 -17.81
N GLY A 324 4.44 -4.55 -16.78
CA GLY A 324 4.72 -3.11 -16.90
C GLY A 324 3.91 -2.17 -16.00
N PHE A 325 2.71 -2.56 -15.53
CA PHE A 325 1.75 -1.58 -14.97
C PHE A 325 0.78 -2.08 -13.86
N ARG A 326 0.92 -3.27 -13.25
CA ARG A 326 -0.23 -3.84 -12.48
C ARG A 326 0.12 -4.61 -11.21
N LEU A 327 -0.49 -4.19 -10.10
CA LEU A 327 -0.53 -4.92 -8.82
C LEU A 327 -1.63 -5.99 -8.84
N LYS A 328 -1.32 -7.25 -8.50
CA LYS A 328 -2.35 -8.31 -8.42
C LYS A 328 -3.28 -8.05 -7.25
N ILE A 329 -4.51 -8.51 -7.35
CA ILE A 329 -5.50 -8.32 -6.28
C ILE A 329 -5.10 -8.92 -4.92
N THR A 330 -4.29 -9.98 -4.94
CA THR A 330 -3.76 -10.62 -3.73
C THR A 330 -2.58 -9.86 -3.13
N ASP A 331 -2.01 -8.90 -3.85
CA ASP A 331 -0.78 -8.22 -3.42
C ASP A 331 -1.08 -6.96 -2.59
N TYR A 332 -2.36 -6.58 -2.49
CA TYR A 332 -2.83 -5.52 -1.61
C TYR A 332 -2.89 -6.02 -0.16
N VAL A 333 -2.18 -5.32 0.74
CA VAL A 333 -2.11 -5.65 2.17
C VAL A 333 -2.58 -4.49 3.03
N TYR A 334 -3.01 -4.81 4.26
CA TYR A 334 -3.31 -3.77 5.25
C TYR A 334 -2.03 -3.03 5.65
N PRO A 335 -2.15 -1.76 6.11
CA PRO A 335 -1.06 -1.07 6.80
C PRO A 335 -0.51 -1.91 7.96
N ALA A 336 0.77 -1.75 8.27
CA ALA A 336 1.39 -2.50 9.37
C ALA A 336 0.74 -2.11 10.71
N ALA A 337 0.50 -3.10 11.57
CA ALA A 337 0.14 -2.85 12.95
C ALA A 337 1.34 -2.27 13.72
N LEU A 338 1.09 -1.44 14.72
CA LEU A 338 2.16 -0.95 15.60
C LEU A 338 2.68 -2.08 16.50
N TRP A 339 3.96 -2.41 16.36
CA TRP A 339 4.67 -3.37 17.20
C TRP A 339 5.84 -2.69 17.93
N TYR A 340 6.14 -3.23 19.10
CA TYR A 340 7.26 -2.86 19.95
C TYR A 340 8.22 -4.04 20.02
N TYR A 341 9.51 -3.76 19.96
CA TYR A 341 10.56 -4.75 19.94
C TYR A 341 11.78 -4.30 20.75
N ALA A 342 12.47 -5.24 21.41
CA ALA A 342 13.81 -5.00 21.93
C ALA A 342 14.66 -6.27 21.82
N ASN A 343 15.92 -6.13 21.39
CA ASN A 343 16.98 -7.09 21.62
C ASN A 343 17.92 -6.50 22.66
N THR A 344 17.78 -6.92 23.90
CA THR A 344 18.34 -6.20 25.03
C THR A 344 19.05 -7.13 26.00
N SER A 345 20.21 -6.69 26.48
CA SER A 345 20.82 -7.23 27.69
C SER A 345 20.06 -6.74 28.93
N LEU A 346 20.45 -7.21 30.12
CA LEU A 346 19.78 -6.88 31.37
C LEU A 346 20.75 -6.38 32.45
N LYS A 347 20.17 -5.83 33.51
CA LYS A 347 20.79 -5.66 34.84
C LYS A 347 20.00 -6.43 35.89
N ALA A 348 20.68 -7.16 36.76
CA ALA A 348 20.10 -8.00 37.79
C ALA A 348 20.64 -7.64 39.18
N ALA A 349 19.75 -7.31 40.11
CA ALA A 349 20.09 -6.92 41.48
C ALA A 349 19.48 -7.89 42.50
N THR A 350 20.17 -8.08 43.62
CA THR A 350 19.74 -8.91 44.76
C THR A 350 18.74 -8.21 45.69
N GLU A 351 18.34 -6.97 45.38
CA GLU A 351 17.36 -6.19 46.11
C GLU A 351 16.24 -5.73 45.17
N LYS A 352 15.03 -5.54 45.71
CA LYS A 352 13.97 -4.84 45.00
C LYS A 352 14.34 -3.36 44.84
N LYS A 353 14.12 -2.81 43.65
CA LYS A 353 14.45 -1.44 43.24
C LYS A 353 13.23 -0.65 42.73
N SER A 354 12.04 -1.26 42.65
CA SER A 354 10.82 -0.65 42.09
C SER A 354 10.45 0.73 42.67
N ASP A 355 10.70 0.98 43.95
CA ASP A 355 10.43 2.28 44.59
C ASP A 355 11.43 3.40 44.22
N LYS A 356 12.50 3.09 43.47
CA LYS A 356 13.60 4.02 43.17
C LYS A 356 13.54 4.59 41.74
N TYR A 357 12.68 4.08 40.86
CA TYR A 357 12.69 4.44 39.44
C TYR A 357 12.26 5.89 39.18
N ASP A 358 11.20 6.36 39.83
CA ASP A 358 10.73 7.74 39.68
C ASP A 358 11.81 8.77 40.06
N SER A 359 12.65 8.44 41.05
CA SER A 359 13.73 9.31 41.51
C SER A 359 14.93 9.39 40.54
N ALA A 360 15.00 8.49 39.56
CA ALA A 360 16.12 8.40 38.62
C ALA A 360 16.06 9.41 37.47
N GLY A 361 14.88 9.99 37.21
CA GLY A 361 14.68 11.05 36.21
C GLY A 361 14.77 10.61 34.73
N THR A 362 15.62 9.65 34.36
CA THR A 362 15.69 9.09 32.99
C THR A 362 15.86 7.57 33.04
N TRP A 363 15.61 6.89 31.92
CA TRP A 363 15.88 5.45 31.83
C TRP A 363 17.36 5.12 32.01
N SER A 364 18.25 5.89 31.38
CA SER A 364 19.69 5.78 31.60
C SER A 364 20.06 6.01 33.07
N GLY A 365 19.34 6.89 33.78
CA GLY A 365 19.44 7.06 35.23
C GLY A 365 19.05 5.80 36.01
N VAL A 366 17.99 5.10 35.61
CA VAL A 366 17.61 3.81 36.20
C VAL A 366 18.73 2.79 36.01
N ILE A 367 19.25 2.64 34.80
CA ILE A 367 20.30 1.66 34.51
C ILE A 367 21.61 2.01 35.23
N ASN A 368 22.08 3.24 35.13
CA ASN A 368 23.42 3.62 35.57
C ASN A 368 23.49 3.98 37.06
N SER A 369 22.40 4.47 37.66
CA SER A 369 22.36 4.89 39.06
C SER A 369 21.63 3.87 39.94
N VAL A 370 20.41 3.45 39.57
CA VAL A 370 19.61 2.53 40.40
C VAL A 370 20.16 1.10 40.36
N TYR A 371 20.64 0.65 39.19
CA TYR A 371 21.31 -0.63 38.99
C TYR A 371 22.84 -0.53 38.94
N SER A 372 23.42 0.52 39.55
CA SER A 372 24.87 0.64 39.67
C SER A 372 25.45 -0.56 40.43
N GLY A 373 26.46 -1.21 39.86
CA GLY A 373 27.10 -2.40 40.44
C GLY A 373 26.23 -3.67 40.39
N ALA A 374 25.09 -3.65 39.70
CA ALA A 374 24.27 -4.84 39.48
C ALA A 374 24.90 -5.76 38.41
N GLU A 375 24.58 -7.05 38.50
CA GLU A 375 25.07 -8.08 37.60
C GLU A 375 24.43 -7.99 36.20
N ASP A 376 25.07 -8.60 35.21
CA ASP A 376 24.58 -8.69 33.83
C ASP A 376 23.92 -10.04 33.52
N GLU A 377 23.66 -10.83 34.56
CA GLU A 377 23.10 -12.18 34.49
C GLU A 377 22.12 -12.41 35.64
N VAL A 378 21.08 -13.20 35.39
CA VAL A 378 20.16 -13.65 36.44
C VAL A 378 20.80 -14.76 37.26
N GLU A 379 21.01 -14.51 38.55
CA GLU A 379 21.59 -15.43 39.51
C GLU A 379 20.55 -15.91 40.53
N ALA A 380 20.91 -16.90 41.36
CA ALA A 380 20.02 -17.45 42.37
C ALA A 380 19.51 -16.41 43.40
N GLY A 381 20.28 -15.35 43.62
CA GLY A 381 19.94 -14.23 44.51
C GLY A 381 19.18 -13.08 43.84
N THR A 382 18.92 -13.14 42.52
CA THR A 382 18.32 -12.02 41.80
C THR A 382 16.88 -11.78 42.24
N ARG A 383 16.60 -10.55 42.71
CA ARG A 383 15.27 -10.11 43.17
C ARG A 383 14.67 -9.02 42.29
N SER A 384 15.48 -8.34 41.48
CA SER A 384 15.03 -7.28 40.57
C SER A 384 15.83 -7.29 39.28
N ILE A 385 15.16 -7.11 38.14
CA ILE A 385 15.76 -7.11 36.80
C ILE A 385 15.28 -5.90 36.02
N ALA A 386 16.20 -5.20 35.35
CA ALA A 386 15.89 -4.16 34.37
C ALA A 386 16.44 -4.52 32.99
N LEU A 387 15.63 -4.31 31.94
CA LEU A 387 16.13 -4.35 30.56
C LEU A 387 17.02 -3.14 30.31
N ARG A 388 18.21 -3.33 29.73
CA ARG A 388 19.10 -2.18 29.46
C ARG A 388 18.52 -1.26 28.39
N SER A 389 18.08 -1.81 27.27
CA SER A 389 17.50 -1.03 26.18
C SER A 389 15.97 -0.89 26.33
N PRO A 390 15.40 0.28 26.03
CA PRO A 390 13.95 0.44 25.90
C PRO A 390 13.41 -0.37 24.72
N ALA A 391 12.10 -0.62 24.71
CA ALA A 391 11.44 -1.26 23.57
C ALA A 391 11.14 -0.25 22.45
N ASN A 392 11.73 -0.39 21.26
CA ASN A 392 11.54 0.53 20.14
C ASN A 392 10.37 0.11 19.24
N TYR A 393 9.94 0.99 18.34
CA TYR A 393 8.94 0.61 17.34
C TYR A 393 9.54 -0.31 16.27
N GLY A 394 8.96 -1.50 16.09
CA GLY A 394 9.37 -2.43 15.02
C GLY A 394 8.92 -2.01 13.61
N VAL A 395 8.26 -0.85 13.48
CA VAL A 395 7.71 -0.33 12.23
C VAL A 395 8.19 1.09 11.99
N GLY A 396 8.24 1.50 10.73
CA GLY A 396 8.46 2.89 10.35
C GLY A 396 7.17 3.61 10.01
N ARG A 397 7.21 4.94 10.04
CA ARG A 397 6.05 5.78 9.70
C ARG A 397 6.36 6.66 8.49
N LEU A 398 5.49 6.59 7.49
CA LEU A 398 5.45 7.51 6.36
C LEU A 398 4.46 8.63 6.66
N GLN A 399 4.93 9.88 6.61
CA GLN A 399 4.14 11.08 6.78
C GLN A 399 3.99 11.80 5.43
N THR A 400 2.86 11.58 4.77
CA THR A 400 2.59 12.06 3.40
C THR A 400 1.80 13.34 3.38
N LYS A 401 2.37 14.39 2.80
CA LYS A 401 1.64 15.60 2.40
C LYS A 401 1.53 15.63 0.89
N ILE A 402 0.47 16.25 0.39
CA ILE A 402 0.30 16.49 -1.04
C ILE A 402 0.11 17.98 -1.30
N LYS A 403 0.58 18.46 -2.44
CA LYS A 403 0.31 19.81 -2.94
C LYS A 403 0.29 19.81 -4.47
N MET A 404 -0.33 20.82 -5.05
CA MET A 404 -0.20 21.11 -6.47
C MET A 404 1.07 21.93 -6.71
N GLY A 405 1.77 21.67 -7.81
CA GLY A 405 2.80 22.56 -8.32
C GLY A 405 2.24 23.92 -8.73
N SER A 406 3.12 24.93 -8.86
CA SER A 406 2.75 26.25 -9.38
C SER A 406 2.64 26.23 -10.91
N GLY A 407 1.71 26.99 -11.48
CA GLY A 407 1.57 27.20 -12.93
C GLY A 407 0.33 26.55 -13.53
N THR A 408 0.25 26.58 -14.86
CA THR A 408 -0.86 26.02 -15.65
C THR A 408 -0.68 24.52 -15.82
N PHE A 409 -1.74 23.75 -15.54
CA PHE A 409 -1.74 22.29 -15.65
C PHE A 409 -2.23 21.84 -17.01
N TYR A 410 -1.60 20.81 -17.56
CA TYR A 410 -1.96 20.23 -18.85
C TYR A 410 -2.32 18.74 -18.70
N ASP A 411 -3.27 18.29 -19.52
CA ASP A 411 -3.63 16.89 -19.64
C ASP A 411 -2.76 16.13 -20.66
N GLY A 412 -3.03 14.85 -20.84
CA GLY A 412 -2.32 13.98 -21.78
C GLY A 412 -2.39 14.42 -23.26
N ASN A 413 -3.36 15.26 -23.61
CA ASN A 413 -3.52 15.85 -24.93
C ASN A 413 -2.96 17.28 -25.01
N SER A 414 -2.16 17.69 -24.03
CA SER A 414 -1.63 19.06 -23.89
C SER A 414 -2.72 20.14 -23.81
N GLN A 415 -3.92 19.79 -23.32
CA GLN A 415 -4.99 20.75 -23.08
C GLN A 415 -4.91 21.28 -21.65
N GLU A 416 -5.16 22.58 -21.48
CA GLU A 416 -5.19 23.21 -20.16
C GLU A 416 -6.33 22.63 -19.30
N VAL A 417 -6.01 22.27 -18.06
CA VAL A 417 -6.95 21.72 -17.09
C VAL A 417 -7.20 22.73 -15.98
N ASN A 418 -8.46 23.03 -15.72
CA ASN A 418 -8.84 23.85 -14.58
C ASN A 418 -8.75 23.04 -13.27
N THR A 419 -7.74 23.35 -12.45
CA THR A 419 -7.47 22.64 -11.19
C THR A 419 -8.04 23.33 -9.96
N SER A 420 -8.86 24.37 -10.11
CA SER A 420 -9.37 25.19 -9.00
C SER A 420 -10.16 24.40 -7.95
N ALA A 421 -10.88 23.36 -8.38
CA ALA A 421 -11.62 22.48 -7.48
C ALA A 421 -10.71 21.57 -6.64
N GLY A 422 -9.49 21.31 -7.11
CA GLY A 422 -8.49 20.44 -6.48
C GLY A 422 -8.81 18.95 -6.60
N TYR A 423 -7.95 18.14 -5.98
CA TYR A 423 -8.04 16.67 -6.01
C TYR A 423 -8.10 16.10 -4.60
N THR A 424 -9.14 15.33 -4.29
CA THR A 424 -9.32 14.75 -2.96
C THR A 424 -8.49 13.48 -2.83
N LEU A 425 -7.62 13.39 -1.82
CA LEU A 425 -6.92 12.16 -1.48
C LEU A 425 -7.87 11.18 -0.80
N LYS A 426 -8.04 10.02 -1.41
CA LYS A 426 -8.88 8.92 -0.93
C LYS A 426 -8.06 7.77 -0.36
N GLY A 427 -6.86 7.56 -0.88
CA GLY A 427 -6.00 6.43 -0.54
C GLY A 427 -4.54 6.69 -0.87
N ILE A 428 -3.64 5.99 -0.18
CA ILE A 428 -2.23 5.90 -0.54
C ILE A 428 -1.87 4.42 -0.67
N LEU A 429 -1.16 4.10 -1.75
CA LEU A 429 -0.55 2.78 -1.94
C LEU A 429 0.96 2.88 -1.78
N ILE A 430 1.58 1.95 -1.04
CA ILE A 430 3.03 1.92 -0.79
C ILE A 430 3.55 0.52 -1.09
N GLY A 431 4.37 0.39 -2.13
CA GLY A 431 4.99 -0.88 -2.53
C GLY A 431 6.19 -1.29 -1.66
N GLY A 432 6.89 -2.33 -2.12
CA GLY A 432 8.12 -2.81 -1.47
C GLY A 432 7.92 -3.49 -0.12
N GLN A 433 6.68 -3.87 0.21
CA GLN A 433 6.37 -4.49 1.51
C GLN A 433 6.73 -5.97 1.51
N ASN A 434 7.43 -6.34 2.57
CA ASN A 434 8.04 -7.65 2.75
C ASN A 434 7.81 -8.13 4.17
N SER A 435 7.74 -9.43 4.35
CA SER A 435 7.91 -10.05 5.66
C SER A 435 9.26 -9.69 6.27
N VAL A 436 9.27 -9.53 7.59
CA VAL A 436 10.45 -9.16 8.37
C VAL A 436 10.78 -10.22 9.42
N GLY A 437 12.06 -10.31 9.78
CA GLY A 437 12.57 -11.27 10.76
C GLY A 437 12.34 -10.88 12.22
N TYR A 438 13.03 -11.59 13.11
CA TYR A 438 12.99 -11.38 14.56
C TYR A 438 13.41 -9.96 14.98
N ASP A 439 14.27 -9.32 14.19
CA ASP A 439 14.81 -7.98 14.34
C ASP A 439 14.04 -6.94 13.54
N PHE A 440 12.87 -7.31 12.99
CA PHE A 440 12.08 -6.51 12.06
C PHE A 440 12.84 -6.07 10.79
N ALA A 441 13.99 -6.69 10.48
CA ALA A 441 14.70 -6.46 9.23
C ALA A 441 14.03 -7.19 8.06
N SER A 442 14.00 -6.55 6.89
CA SER A 442 13.38 -7.08 5.67
C SER A 442 13.99 -8.41 5.22
N ARG A 443 13.17 -9.43 4.95
CA ARG A 443 13.62 -10.71 4.35
C ARG A 443 13.61 -10.68 2.82
N GLY A 444 12.82 -9.81 2.20
CA GLY A 444 13.09 -9.34 0.85
C GLY A 444 12.61 -10.17 -0.34
N ASP A 445 11.75 -11.17 -0.13
CA ASP A 445 11.25 -12.08 -1.16
C ASP A 445 9.85 -11.71 -1.71
N GLU A 446 9.21 -10.70 -1.13
CA GLU A 446 7.83 -10.30 -1.43
C GLU A 446 7.79 -8.89 -2.06
N ASN A 447 6.77 -8.63 -2.88
CA ASN A 447 6.55 -7.31 -3.45
C ASN A 447 5.08 -6.91 -3.29
N LEU A 448 4.67 -6.84 -2.02
CA LEU A 448 3.32 -6.47 -1.63
C LEU A 448 3.19 -4.95 -1.54
N ALA A 449 1.97 -4.46 -1.59
CA ALA A 449 1.68 -3.04 -1.42
C ALA A 449 0.64 -2.79 -0.35
N ILE A 450 0.99 -1.93 0.61
CA ILE A 450 0.01 -1.39 1.55
C ILE A 450 -1.01 -0.57 0.76
N TYR A 451 -2.29 -0.76 1.05
CA TYR A 451 -3.33 0.19 0.72
C TYR A 451 -3.86 0.83 2.01
N ASP A 452 -3.60 2.12 2.18
CA ASP A 452 -4.11 2.90 3.31
C ASP A 452 -5.20 3.87 2.84
N CYS A 453 -6.45 3.52 3.12
CA CYS A 453 -7.64 4.32 2.80
C CYS A 453 -8.22 5.07 4.01
N LYS A 454 -7.57 4.98 5.17
CA LYS A 454 -8.01 5.70 6.38
C LYS A 454 -7.29 7.04 6.45
N MET A 455 -7.93 8.04 5.87
CA MET A 455 -7.43 9.41 5.88
C MET A 455 -7.71 10.09 7.23
N ALA A 456 -6.74 10.88 7.68
CA ALA A 456 -6.83 11.76 8.85
C ALA A 456 -8.08 12.63 8.92
N SER A 457 -8.47 13.12 7.75
CA SER A 457 -9.63 13.95 7.49
C SER A 457 -10.23 13.46 6.19
N ASN A 458 -11.56 13.44 6.13
CA ASN A 458 -12.32 13.16 4.92
C ASN A 458 -12.17 14.25 3.83
N SER A 459 -11.31 15.26 4.03
CA SER A 459 -11.14 16.42 3.12
C SER A 459 -9.69 16.80 2.89
N ILE A 460 -8.76 15.84 2.84
CA ILE A 460 -7.40 16.09 2.34
C ILE A 460 -7.51 16.40 0.84
N ILE A 461 -7.50 17.68 0.47
CA ILE A 461 -7.68 18.14 -0.91
C ILE A 461 -6.40 18.86 -1.35
N ALA A 462 -5.74 18.35 -2.39
CA ALA A 462 -4.63 19.03 -3.07
C ALA A 462 -5.17 20.23 -3.85
N LYS A 463 -4.63 21.42 -3.59
CA LYS A 463 -4.93 22.67 -4.30
C LYS A 463 -3.65 23.46 -4.55
N ALA A 464 -3.71 24.41 -5.47
CA ALA A 464 -2.63 25.39 -5.68
C ALA A 464 -2.32 26.14 -4.38
N ASP A 465 -1.04 26.42 -4.15
CA ASP A 465 -0.51 27.18 -3.00
C ASP A 465 -0.90 26.64 -1.60
N TYR A 466 -1.36 25.38 -1.54
CA TYR A 466 -1.79 24.72 -0.32
C TYR A 466 -1.12 23.36 -0.18
N THR A 467 -0.34 23.20 0.89
CA THR A 467 0.16 21.89 1.31
C THR A 467 -0.81 21.31 2.32
N THR A 468 -1.27 20.08 2.07
CA THR A 468 -2.25 19.44 2.96
C THR A 468 -1.69 19.15 4.34
N SER A 469 -2.62 18.89 5.29
CA SER A 469 -2.31 18.08 6.46
C SER A 469 -1.68 16.76 6.02
N ALA A 470 -0.80 16.23 6.86
CA ALA A 470 -0.20 14.95 6.54
C ALA A 470 -1.23 13.80 6.63
N ASN A 471 -1.00 12.73 5.90
CA ASN A 471 -1.49 11.39 6.16
C ASN A 471 -0.36 10.58 6.83
N GLN A 472 -0.69 9.66 7.73
CA GLN A 472 0.30 8.83 8.44
C GLN A 472 0.02 7.35 8.20
N THR A 473 0.97 6.65 7.59
CA THR A 473 0.88 5.21 7.32
C THR A 473 2.05 4.48 7.97
N LEU A 474 1.77 3.40 8.69
CA LEU A 474 2.80 2.50 9.22
C LEU A 474 3.12 1.43 8.19
N ALA A 475 4.41 1.15 8.04
CA ALA A 475 4.93 0.18 7.10
C ALA A 475 6.08 -0.61 7.73
N LEU A 476 6.36 -1.79 7.18
CA LEU A 476 7.55 -2.56 7.53
C LEU A 476 8.78 -1.95 6.87
N GLU A 477 9.93 -2.17 7.50
CA GLU A 477 11.21 -1.66 7.03
C GLU A 477 11.52 -2.12 5.60
N THR A 478 12.00 -1.18 4.78
CA THR A 478 12.46 -1.42 3.41
C THR A 478 13.96 -1.73 3.39
N LYS A 479 14.46 -2.40 2.34
CA LYS A 479 15.92 -2.64 2.22
C LYS A 479 16.68 -1.32 2.06
N SER A 480 17.92 -1.29 2.51
CA SER A 480 18.83 -0.15 2.29
C SER A 480 18.98 0.15 0.81
N ASN A 481 18.91 1.43 0.45
CA ASN A 481 19.00 1.96 -0.90
C ASN A 481 17.93 1.43 -1.88
N GLN A 482 16.87 0.80 -1.38
CA GLN A 482 15.77 0.34 -2.21
C GLN A 482 14.89 1.53 -2.64
N VAL A 483 14.74 1.70 -3.95
CA VAL A 483 13.67 2.55 -4.51
C VAL A 483 12.33 1.89 -4.23
N VAL A 484 11.41 2.66 -3.67
CA VAL A 484 10.03 2.24 -3.40
C VAL A 484 9.10 3.03 -4.28
N HIS A 485 8.19 2.35 -4.96
CA HIS A 485 7.12 3.02 -5.70
C HIS A 485 5.84 3.04 -4.86
N ALA A 486 5.13 4.15 -4.95
CA ALA A 486 3.87 4.41 -4.29
C ALA A 486 2.87 4.97 -5.31
N ALA A 487 1.59 5.04 -4.94
CA ALA A 487 0.58 5.73 -5.73
C ALA A 487 -0.37 6.52 -4.84
N LEU A 488 -0.79 7.68 -5.30
CA LEU A 488 -1.89 8.45 -4.70
C LEU A 488 -3.20 8.03 -5.37
N GLU A 489 -4.23 7.63 -4.61
CA GLU A 489 -5.59 7.48 -5.10
C GLU A 489 -6.34 8.80 -4.88
N LEU A 490 -6.71 9.47 -5.98
CA LEU A 490 -7.27 10.81 -5.99
C LEU A 490 -8.65 10.82 -6.64
N VAL A 491 -9.54 11.67 -6.16
CA VAL A 491 -10.83 11.96 -6.80
C VAL A 491 -10.73 13.27 -7.55
N ASN A 492 -11.12 13.27 -8.82
CA ASN A 492 -11.21 14.46 -9.64
C ASN A 492 -12.43 15.30 -9.24
N ASN A 493 -12.23 16.41 -8.53
CA ASN A 493 -13.32 17.34 -8.21
C ASN A 493 -13.54 18.41 -9.29
N GLY A 494 -12.65 18.49 -10.28
CA GLY A 494 -12.66 19.49 -11.34
C GLY A 494 -13.22 18.96 -12.66
N ASP A 495 -12.83 19.59 -13.76
CA ASP A 495 -13.24 19.20 -15.10
C ASP A 495 -12.61 17.86 -15.51
N ALA A 496 -13.24 17.17 -16.47
CA ALA A 496 -12.66 15.97 -17.05
C ALA A 496 -11.37 16.30 -17.82
N PHE A 497 -10.37 15.42 -17.75
CA PHE A 497 -9.08 15.59 -18.43
C PHE A 497 -8.57 14.26 -18.99
N MET A 498 -7.69 14.30 -20.00
CA MET A 498 -7.03 13.10 -20.51
C MET A 498 -5.87 12.66 -19.60
N GLY A 499 -5.90 11.42 -19.10
CA GLY A 499 -4.76 10.77 -18.45
C GLY A 499 -4.01 9.85 -19.42
N PHE A 500 -3.12 9.03 -18.88
CA PHE A 500 -2.28 8.11 -19.65
C PHE A 500 -3.05 6.96 -20.28
N ASP A 501 -4.01 6.38 -19.55
CA ASP A 501 -4.82 5.24 -20.01
C ASP A 501 -6.28 5.62 -20.29
N GLY A 502 -6.53 6.91 -20.56
CA GLY A 502 -7.83 7.44 -20.99
C GLY A 502 -8.36 8.61 -20.16
N VAL A 503 -9.58 9.03 -20.46
CA VAL A 503 -10.23 10.20 -19.84
C VAL A 503 -10.53 9.96 -18.37
N ILE A 504 -10.06 10.86 -17.50
CA ILE A 504 -10.41 10.93 -16.09
C ILE A 504 -11.59 11.92 -15.94
N PRO A 505 -12.81 11.43 -15.66
CA PRO A 505 -14.00 12.26 -15.60
C PRO A 505 -14.11 13.05 -14.27
N HIS A 506 -14.99 14.05 -14.25
CA HIS A 506 -15.46 14.66 -13.00
C HIS A 506 -16.05 13.59 -12.06
N GLY A 507 -15.66 13.64 -10.79
CA GLY A 507 -16.01 12.64 -9.76
C GLY A 507 -15.31 11.30 -9.91
N GLY A 508 -14.48 11.11 -10.96
CA GLY A 508 -13.73 9.87 -11.18
C GLY A 508 -12.52 9.74 -10.26
N THR A 509 -12.20 8.50 -9.91
CA THR A 509 -10.96 8.15 -9.20
C THR A 509 -9.83 7.97 -10.21
N PHE A 510 -8.65 8.50 -9.91
CA PHE A 510 -7.43 8.32 -10.69
C PHE A 510 -6.21 8.13 -9.79
N TYR A 511 -5.11 7.72 -10.40
CA TYR A 511 -3.87 7.41 -9.70
C TYR A 511 -2.70 8.20 -10.27
N LEU A 512 -1.82 8.66 -9.39
CA LEU A 512 -0.53 9.21 -9.75
C LEU A 512 0.56 8.38 -9.09
N ALA A 513 1.47 7.84 -9.90
CA ALA A 513 2.64 7.12 -9.42
C ALA A 513 3.63 8.08 -8.74
N VAL A 514 4.31 7.56 -7.73
CA VAL A 514 5.25 8.28 -6.89
C VAL A 514 6.49 7.42 -6.73
N LYS A 515 7.65 7.98 -7.08
CA LYS A 515 8.96 7.35 -6.85
C LYS A 515 9.55 7.85 -5.55
N LEU A 516 9.90 6.93 -4.66
CA LEU A 516 10.58 7.22 -3.40
C LEU A 516 12.00 6.65 -3.51
N ASP A 517 12.96 7.51 -3.79
CA ASP A 517 14.38 7.15 -3.85
C ASP A 517 15.10 7.68 -2.60
N PRO A 518 15.60 6.79 -1.72
CA PRO A 518 16.25 7.23 -0.48
C PRO A 518 17.47 8.11 -0.78
N THR A 519 18.18 7.92 -1.89
CA THR A 519 19.39 8.71 -2.19
C THR A 519 19.10 10.19 -2.45
N THR A 520 17.83 10.55 -2.72
CA THR A 520 17.41 11.93 -3.00
C THR A 520 16.98 12.72 -1.77
N ALA A 521 16.91 12.07 -0.62
CA ALA A 521 16.31 12.63 0.57
C ALA A 521 17.28 13.51 1.39
N THR A 522 16.71 14.55 2.00
CA THR A 522 17.45 15.47 2.87
C THR A 522 17.91 14.69 4.11
N ASN A 523 19.23 14.65 4.36
CA ASN A 523 19.92 13.87 5.39
C ASN A 523 20.23 12.40 5.06
N TYR A 524 20.23 12.00 3.78
CA TYR A 524 20.72 10.68 3.39
C TYR A 524 22.11 10.38 3.96
N LYS A 525 22.26 9.19 4.57
CA LYS A 525 23.52 8.68 5.12
C LYS A 525 23.67 7.20 4.78
N ASN A 526 24.86 6.82 4.31
CA ASN A 526 25.19 5.45 3.95
C ASN A 526 26.67 5.19 4.22
N THR A 527 27.04 5.08 5.50
CA THR A 527 28.39 4.81 5.98
C THR A 527 28.65 3.33 6.27
N GLY A 528 27.62 2.49 6.21
CA GLY A 528 27.62 1.09 6.63
C GLY A 528 27.28 0.88 8.10
N ASP A 529 26.82 1.93 8.79
CA ASP A 529 26.48 1.92 10.21
C ASP A 529 25.01 1.56 10.44
N GLU A 530 24.68 1.09 11.66
CA GLU A 530 23.31 0.67 12.01
C GLU A 530 22.30 1.84 11.96
N ASP A 531 22.77 3.08 12.14
CA ASP A 531 21.96 4.32 12.14
C ASP A 531 21.90 5.02 10.75
N ASP A 532 22.30 4.31 9.70
CA ASP A 532 22.31 4.87 8.34
C ASP A 532 20.90 5.22 7.85
N LEU A 533 20.66 6.51 7.58
CA LEU A 533 19.45 7.02 6.93
C LEU A 533 19.44 6.72 5.42
N ASN A 534 19.31 5.43 5.07
CA ASN A 534 19.34 4.93 3.70
C ASN A 534 18.12 4.08 3.29
N LYS A 535 17.06 4.05 4.10
CA LYS A 535 15.83 3.26 3.86
C LYS A 535 14.62 4.17 3.73
N ILE A 536 13.70 3.90 2.80
CA ILE A 536 12.44 4.67 2.68
C ILE A 536 11.55 4.51 3.92
N VAL A 537 11.42 3.28 4.40
CA VAL A 537 10.80 2.97 5.69
C VAL A 537 11.86 2.37 6.58
N MET A 538 12.06 2.96 7.76
CA MET A 538 13.02 2.51 8.76
C MET A 538 12.31 2.35 10.10
N GLN A 539 12.65 1.31 10.83
CA GLN A 539 12.11 1.07 12.17
C GLN A 539 12.36 2.28 13.06
N ASP A 540 11.40 2.59 13.93
CA ASP A 540 11.54 3.69 14.90
C ASP A 540 11.81 5.07 14.26
N HIS A 541 11.50 5.25 12.97
CA HIS A 541 11.76 6.49 12.24
C HIS A 541 10.53 7.03 11.54
N VAL A 542 10.59 8.33 11.25
CA VAL A 542 9.55 9.05 10.50
C VAL A 542 10.15 9.54 9.20
N THR A 543 9.66 9.00 8.10
CA THR A 543 9.96 9.50 6.76
C THR A 543 8.88 10.49 6.36
N LYS A 544 9.25 11.75 6.23
CA LYS A 544 8.37 12.81 5.75
C LYS A 544 8.50 12.91 4.24
N LEU A 545 7.35 12.92 3.58
CA LEU A 545 7.29 13.06 2.14
C LEU A 545 6.25 14.13 1.78
N THR A 546 6.67 15.08 0.94
CA THR A 546 5.74 16.04 0.31
C THR A 546 5.70 15.71 -1.18
N VAL A 547 4.57 15.17 -1.63
CA VAL A 547 4.34 14.91 -3.06
C VAL A 547 3.78 16.16 -3.71
N THR A 548 4.47 16.63 -4.74
CA THR A 548 4.00 17.72 -5.60
C THR A 548 3.47 17.12 -6.90
N ILE A 549 2.20 17.38 -7.19
CA ILE A 549 1.61 17.06 -8.50
C ILE A 549 2.17 18.09 -9.49
N LYS A 550 2.90 17.60 -10.49
CA LYS A 550 3.51 18.48 -11.50
C LYS A 550 2.43 19.04 -12.42
N ASN A 551 2.69 20.23 -12.95
CA ASN A 551 1.83 20.88 -13.92
C ASN A 551 1.80 20.14 -15.27
N GLY A 552 2.84 19.34 -15.56
CA GLY A 552 3.05 18.73 -16.87
C GLY A 552 3.51 19.84 -17.82
N GLY A 553 4.76 19.80 -18.29
CA GLY A 553 5.22 20.81 -19.24
C GLY A 553 4.33 20.78 -20.49
N ALA A 554 4.12 21.92 -21.15
CA ALA A 554 3.64 21.91 -22.53
C ALA A 554 4.80 21.45 -23.43
N THR A 555 5.28 20.21 -23.26
CA THR A 555 6.25 19.62 -24.20
C THR A 555 5.47 19.15 -25.41
N VAL A 556 5.22 20.09 -26.30
CA VAL A 556 5.24 19.75 -27.72
C VAL A 556 6.71 19.95 -28.11
N ASP A 557 7.49 18.87 -28.19
CA ASP A 557 8.72 18.93 -28.99
C ASP A 557 8.25 19.17 -30.41
N ARG A 558 8.25 20.44 -30.81
CA ARG A 558 7.95 20.87 -32.16
C ARG A 558 9.26 20.93 -32.91
N ASN A 559 9.27 20.34 -34.09
CA ASN A 559 10.26 20.64 -35.11
C ASN A 559 10.32 22.16 -35.34
N ASN A 560 11.38 22.67 -35.96
CA ASN A 560 11.48 24.09 -36.33
C ASN A 560 10.33 24.59 -37.25
N ASP A 561 9.49 23.68 -37.76
CA ASP A 561 8.29 23.94 -38.55
C ASP A 561 6.95 23.82 -37.79
N GLY A 562 6.95 23.35 -36.53
CA GLY A 562 5.74 23.24 -35.72
C GLY A 562 5.09 21.86 -35.62
N THR A 563 5.64 20.80 -36.22
CA THR A 563 5.11 19.41 -36.12
C THR A 563 5.63 18.65 -34.88
N PRO A 564 4.80 17.81 -34.21
CA PRO A 564 5.18 17.11 -32.96
C PRO A 564 6.00 15.83 -33.21
N ASP A 565 7.05 15.60 -32.40
CA ASP A 565 7.95 14.44 -32.48
C ASP A 565 7.75 13.46 -31.30
N VAL A 566 7.76 12.13 -31.53
CA VAL A 566 7.60 11.09 -30.49
C VAL A 566 8.74 10.06 -30.58
N TYR A 567 9.63 10.04 -29.60
CA TYR A 567 10.67 9.00 -29.49
C TYR A 567 10.30 7.93 -28.47
N ILE A 568 10.33 6.65 -28.90
CA ILE A 568 10.39 5.50 -27.98
C ILE A 568 11.86 5.20 -27.69
N LYS A 569 12.26 5.30 -26.41
CA LYS A 569 13.59 4.89 -25.95
C LYS A 569 13.57 3.42 -25.54
N ASP A 570 14.65 2.70 -25.79
CA ASP A 570 14.84 1.34 -25.28
C ASP A 570 15.16 1.32 -23.76
N GLU A 571 15.33 0.11 -23.21
CA GLU A 571 15.63 -0.14 -21.78
C GLU A 571 16.94 0.49 -21.28
N ASN A 572 17.77 1.03 -22.18
CA ASN A 572 19.00 1.75 -21.87
C ASN A 572 18.94 3.25 -22.20
N GLY A 573 17.78 3.76 -22.63
CA GLY A 573 17.58 5.16 -22.96
C GLY A 573 18.00 5.57 -24.37
N VAL A 574 18.21 4.60 -25.29
CA VAL A 574 18.65 4.84 -26.68
C VAL A 574 17.44 4.84 -27.63
N PRO A 575 17.30 5.83 -28.54
CA PRO A 575 16.25 5.83 -29.57
C PRO A 575 16.47 4.70 -30.59
N THR A 576 15.42 3.98 -30.98
CA THR A 576 15.50 2.91 -31.99
C THR A 576 14.96 3.36 -33.35
N GLY A 577 15.82 3.51 -34.37
CA GLY A 577 15.44 3.67 -35.78
C GLY A 577 16.65 3.80 -36.73
N VAL A 578 16.39 3.97 -38.03
CA VAL A 578 17.39 3.99 -39.12
C VAL A 578 17.51 5.41 -39.69
N ASP A 579 18.75 5.89 -39.83
CA ASP A 579 19.15 7.14 -40.51
C ASP A 579 19.10 6.91 -42.04
N VAL A 580 18.13 7.53 -42.72
CA VAL A 580 17.86 7.27 -44.14
C VAL A 580 18.54 8.30 -45.05
N ASP A 581 18.82 9.51 -44.54
CA ASP A 581 19.43 10.60 -45.32
C ASP A 581 20.94 10.81 -45.05
N GLY A 582 21.49 10.13 -44.05
CA GLY A 582 22.91 10.08 -43.73
C GLY A 582 23.42 11.29 -42.95
N ASP A 583 22.54 12.01 -42.25
CA ASP A 583 22.88 13.17 -41.41
C ASP A 583 23.32 12.79 -39.98
N GLY A 584 23.21 11.52 -39.60
CA GLY A 584 23.56 10.99 -38.29
C GLY A 584 22.42 11.01 -37.26
N LEU A 585 21.20 11.38 -37.67
CA LEU A 585 19.97 11.33 -36.88
C LEU A 585 19.05 10.21 -37.40
N VAL A 586 18.10 9.80 -36.57
CA VAL A 586 17.21 8.67 -36.85
C VAL A 586 15.85 9.20 -37.30
N ASP A 587 15.43 8.87 -38.53
CA ASP A 587 14.18 9.38 -39.13
C ASP A 587 12.96 8.54 -38.73
N PRO A 588 11.89 9.13 -38.18
CA PRO A 588 10.59 8.49 -38.11
C PRO A 588 9.78 8.80 -39.39
N TYR A 589 9.52 7.77 -40.20
CA TYR A 589 8.58 7.75 -41.35
C TYR A 589 8.24 9.10 -42.01
N ASP A 590 8.96 9.43 -43.09
CA ASP A 590 8.75 10.64 -43.89
C ASP A 590 7.33 10.69 -44.51
N ILE A 591 6.62 11.81 -44.28
CA ILE A 591 5.42 12.23 -45.01
C ILE A 591 5.73 13.56 -45.69
N ASP A 592 5.98 13.42 -47.00
CA ASP A 592 5.73 14.29 -48.14
C ASP A 592 6.63 15.52 -48.45
N GLY A 593 6.87 15.68 -49.75
CA GLY A 593 7.49 16.88 -50.33
C GLY A 593 7.05 17.20 -51.75
N ASP A 594 6.37 16.29 -52.46
CA ASP A 594 5.76 16.57 -53.76
C ASP A 594 4.40 15.89 -53.87
N GLY A 595 3.35 16.70 -53.82
CA GLY A 595 1.96 16.23 -53.86
C GLY A 595 1.55 15.57 -55.17
N ASN A 596 2.03 14.36 -55.42
CA ASN A 596 1.47 13.40 -56.36
C ASN A 596 1.97 11.96 -56.09
N ASP A 597 0.97 11.06 -56.12
CA ASP A 597 1.02 9.67 -56.59
C ASP A 597 1.27 8.51 -55.59
N ASP A 598 0.31 7.58 -55.66
CA ASP A 598 0.49 6.14 -55.84
C ASP A 598 1.59 5.42 -55.04
N VAL A 599 1.16 4.72 -53.99
CA VAL A 599 1.97 3.71 -53.31
C VAL A 599 2.05 2.45 -54.18
N PHE A 600 3.18 2.23 -54.84
CA PHE A 600 3.57 0.91 -55.34
C PHE A 600 4.25 0.10 -54.23
N ILE A 601 3.57 -0.93 -53.71
CA ILE A 601 4.24 -2.01 -52.98
C ILE A 601 4.78 -2.99 -54.02
N THR A 602 6.08 -3.01 -54.26
CA THR A 602 6.75 -4.16 -54.88
C THR A 602 6.96 -5.24 -53.83
N ASP A 603 6.12 -6.27 -53.85
CA ASP A 603 6.38 -7.57 -53.22
C ASP A 603 7.49 -8.29 -54.00
N PRO A 604 8.64 -8.66 -53.39
CA PRO A 604 9.67 -9.43 -54.09
C PRO A 604 9.34 -10.92 -54.23
N VAL A 605 8.30 -11.48 -53.58
CA VAL A 605 8.09 -12.93 -53.59
C VAL A 605 6.60 -13.33 -53.52
N HIS A 606 6.00 -13.46 -54.72
CA HIS A 606 4.81 -14.25 -55.13
C HIS A 606 3.59 -13.44 -55.61
N GLY A 607 3.53 -13.18 -56.93
CA GLY A 607 2.50 -12.36 -57.59
C GLY A 607 1.08 -12.95 -57.75
N GLY A 608 0.10 -12.04 -57.82
CA GLY A 608 -1.31 -12.25 -58.21
C GLY A 608 -2.21 -11.06 -57.81
N PRO A 609 -3.28 -10.71 -58.54
CA PRO A 609 -3.70 -9.32 -58.81
C PRO A 609 -4.58 -8.65 -57.74
N GLY A 610 -4.44 -7.33 -57.64
CA GLY A 610 -5.07 -6.45 -56.65
C GLY A 610 -6.54 -6.09 -56.87
N TRP A 611 -7.05 -5.26 -55.95
CA TRP A 611 -8.34 -4.58 -56.03
C TRP A 611 -8.27 -3.15 -55.51
N ASP A 612 -9.14 -2.38 -56.14
CA ASP A 612 -9.33 -0.94 -56.30
C ASP A 612 -9.87 -0.22 -55.05
N ILE A 613 -9.63 1.08 -54.99
CA ILE A 613 -10.24 2.05 -54.08
C ILE A 613 -11.55 2.50 -54.74
N ASP A 614 -12.70 2.33 -54.07
CA ASP A 614 -13.95 2.91 -54.55
C ASP A 614 -14.14 4.37 -54.13
N ASN A 615 -14.96 5.02 -54.94
CA ASN A 615 -14.99 6.46 -55.20
C ASN A 615 -16.22 7.10 -54.52
N ASP A 616 -16.34 6.97 -53.20
CA ASP A 616 -17.50 7.49 -52.44
C ASP A 616 -17.17 8.45 -51.27
N GLY A 617 -15.90 8.79 -51.05
CA GLY A 617 -15.54 9.93 -50.20
C GLY A 617 -15.64 9.68 -48.69
N GLU A 618 -15.49 8.44 -48.22
CA GLU A 618 -15.18 8.16 -46.81
C GLU A 618 -13.67 8.15 -46.56
N VAL A 619 -13.24 8.87 -45.52
CA VAL A 619 -11.89 8.75 -44.95
C VAL A 619 -11.94 7.59 -43.95
N ASP A 620 -11.42 6.44 -44.36
CA ASP A 620 -11.29 5.27 -43.50
C ASP A 620 -10.02 5.39 -42.65
N ILE A 621 -10.14 5.90 -41.42
CA ILE A 621 -9.05 5.83 -40.44
C ILE A 621 -9.04 4.40 -39.87
N HIS A 622 -8.16 3.56 -40.44
CA HIS A 622 -7.85 2.25 -39.88
C HIS A 622 -7.04 2.41 -38.58
N VAL A 623 -7.74 2.51 -37.44
CA VAL A 623 -7.12 2.23 -36.13
C VAL A 623 -7.35 0.76 -35.82
N THR A 624 -6.36 -0.08 -36.14
CA THR A 624 -6.27 -1.45 -35.60
C THR A 624 -5.79 -1.38 -34.15
N PRO A 625 -6.51 -1.95 -33.17
CA PRO A 625 -5.91 -2.31 -31.89
C PRO A 625 -5.07 -3.56 -32.11
N ASP A 626 -3.76 -3.47 -31.93
CA ASP A 626 -2.91 -4.66 -31.81
C ASP A 626 -3.30 -5.42 -30.53
N GLN A 627 -4.08 -6.48 -30.71
CA GLN A 627 -4.61 -7.34 -29.64
C GLN A 627 -3.61 -8.42 -29.20
N GLU A 628 -2.39 -8.48 -29.74
CA GLU A 628 -1.46 -9.59 -29.47
C GLU A 628 -0.12 -9.18 -28.83
N THR A 629 0.28 -7.91 -28.84
CA THR A 629 1.58 -7.49 -28.25
C THR A 629 1.49 -6.76 -26.90
N GLY A 630 0.29 -6.43 -26.41
CA GLY A 630 0.13 -5.67 -25.16
C GLY A 630 0.64 -4.23 -25.24
N LYS A 631 0.86 -3.69 -26.45
CA LYS A 631 1.07 -2.25 -26.65
C LYS A 631 -0.26 -1.51 -26.55
N TYR A 632 -0.25 -0.46 -25.72
CA TYR A 632 -1.40 0.41 -25.41
C TYR A 632 -1.80 1.26 -26.63
N PRO A 633 -3.05 1.77 -26.70
CA PRO A 633 -3.40 2.85 -27.62
C PRO A 633 -2.40 4.01 -27.42
N ASP A 634 -2.07 4.70 -28.52
CA ASP A 634 -1.01 5.70 -28.64
C ASP A 634 -0.73 6.46 -27.34
N ALA A 635 0.53 6.44 -26.88
CA ALA A 635 0.94 7.12 -25.66
C ALA A 635 0.50 8.59 -25.70
N PRO A 636 0.06 9.18 -24.58
CA PRO A 636 -0.38 10.58 -24.56
C PRO A 636 0.75 11.50 -25.02
N ASN A 637 0.40 12.56 -25.76
CA ASN A 637 1.34 13.58 -26.23
C ASN A 637 2.12 14.24 -25.08
N ASN A 638 1.54 14.24 -23.86
CA ASN A 638 2.19 14.73 -22.65
C ASN A 638 2.03 13.72 -21.50
N PRO A 639 3.00 12.85 -21.22
CA PRO A 639 2.92 11.87 -20.13
C PRO A 639 3.27 12.47 -18.75
N GLU A 640 3.57 13.77 -18.65
CA GLU A 640 3.91 14.42 -17.39
C GLU A 640 2.69 15.00 -16.65
N GLY A 641 2.85 15.31 -15.37
CA GLY A 641 1.79 15.92 -14.55
C GLY A 641 0.49 15.11 -14.54
N LEU A 642 -0.62 15.74 -14.92
CA LEU A 642 -1.93 15.09 -15.03
C LEU A 642 -2.04 14.14 -16.22
N GLY A 643 -1.24 14.33 -17.27
CA GLY A 643 -1.18 13.40 -18.39
C GLY A 643 -0.58 12.05 -18.03
N GLY A 644 0.19 11.96 -16.94
CA GLY A 644 0.67 10.71 -16.36
C GLY A 644 -0.34 10.00 -15.44
N ALA A 645 -1.55 10.54 -15.27
CA ALA A 645 -2.56 9.95 -14.39
C ALA A 645 -3.21 8.71 -15.02
N THR A 646 -3.48 7.68 -14.22
CA THR A 646 -4.11 6.44 -14.68
C THR A 646 -5.47 6.22 -14.04
N ASN A 647 -6.39 5.57 -14.75
CA ASN A 647 -7.73 5.20 -14.29
C ASN A 647 -7.73 3.99 -13.35
N GLY A 648 -6.62 3.27 -13.27
CA GLY A 648 -6.43 2.23 -12.26
C GLY A 648 -5.02 2.15 -11.76
N VAL A 649 -4.83 1.30 -10.74
CA VAL A 649 -3.62 1.27 -9.93
C VAL A 649 -2.41 0.92 -10.80
N PRO A 650 -1.33 1.73 -10.78
CA PRO A 650 -0.10 1.46 -11.52
C PRO A 650 0.70 0.31 -10.90
N ASP A 651 1.71 -0.20 -11.61
CA ASP A 651 2.66 -1.16 -11.04
C ASP A 651 3.49 -0.46 -9.99
N LEU A 652 3.62 -1.04 -8.80
CA LEU A 652 4.51 -0.52 -7.76
C LEU A 652 5.85 -1.26 -7.72
N THR A 653 6.03 -2.26 -8.59
CA THR A 653 7.29 -3.02 -8.70
C THR A 653 8.24 -2.37 -9.69
N SER A 654 7.71 -1.82 -10.79
CA SER A 654 8.42 -1.07 -11.83
C SER A 654 7.39 -0.26 -12.63
N PRO A 655 6.87 0.86 -12.10
CA PRO A 655 5.94 1.69 -12.82
C PRO A 655 6.58 2.17 -14.12
N GLY A 656 6.07 1.78 -15.28
CA GLY A 656 6.53 2.35 -16.55
C GLY A 656 6.17 3.83 -16.75
N ILE A 657 5.58 4.50 -15.74
CA ILE A 657 5.18 5.91 -15.73
C ILE A 657 5.57 6.50 -14.37
N GLU A 658 6.62 7.32 -14.32
CA GLU A 658 7.06 8.04 -13.10
C GLU A 658 7.07 9.57 -13.28
N LEU A 659 6.35 10.09 -14.28
CA LEU A 659 6.55 11.45 -14.78
C LEU A 659 5.57 12.49 -14.17
N GLY A 660 4.57 12.03 -13.41
CA GLY A 660 3.48 12.88 -12.90
C GLY A 660 3.76 13.68 -11.63
N THR A 661 4.76 13.28 -10.83
CA THR A 661 5.00 13.83 -9.49
C THR A 661 6.47 14.18 -9.26
N SER A 662 6.73 15.04 -8.27
CA SER A 662 8.03 15.15 -7.61
C SER A 662 7.85 14.96 -6.11
N VAL A 663 8.91 14.51 -5.44
CA VAL A 663 8.87 14.20 -4.01
C VAL A 663 10.01 14.90 -3.31
N ASP A 664 9.67 15.69 -2.29
CA ASP A 664 10.61 16.16 -1.30
C ASP A 664 10.63 15.14 -0.15
N LEU A 665 11.76 14.45 0.03
CA LEU A 665 11.96 13.46 1.09
C LEU A 665 12.85 14.02 2.20
N GLU A 666 12.44 13.79 3.45
CA GLU A 666 13.20 14.16 4.65
C GLU A 666 13.04 13.05 5.70
N TRP A 667 14.16 12.58 6.24
CA TRP A 667 14.12 11.73 7.45
C TRP A 667 14.20 12.57 8.70
N GLN A 668 13.40 12.13 9.66
CA GLN A 668 13.58 12.50 11.04
C GLN A 668 13.72 11.21 11.83
N GLU A 669 14.80 11.13 12.61
CA GLU A 669 14.91 10.13 13.68
C GLU A 669 13.60 10.14 14.47
N GLY A 670 13.00 8.96 14.64
CA GLY A 670 12.12 8.81 15.80
C GLY A 670 13.00 8.85 17.03
N LEU A 671 12.39 9.10 18.19
CA LEU A 671 13.14 9.42 19.40
C LEU A 671 14.05 8.26 19.83
N ILE A 672 15.31 8.34 19.42
CA ILE A 672 16.40 7.64 20.10
C ILE A 672 16.49 8.26 21.50
N LEU A 673 16.06 7.52 22.52
CA LEU A 673 16.59 7.75 23.86
C LEU A 673 18.05 7.31 23.80
N ASN A 674 18.90 8.26 23.44
CA ASN A 674 20.34 8.14 23.22
C ASN A 674 20.95 6.90 23.93
N PRO A 675 21.40 5.86 23.20
CA PRO A 675 22.06 4.71 23.78
C PRO A 675 23.51 5.00 24.17
N GLU A 676 24.06 6.19 23.87
CA GLU A 676 25.36 6.62 24.39
C GLU A 676 25.27 6.92 25.89
N ILE A 677 25.32 5.85 26.70
CA ILE A 677 26.23 5.67 27.85
C ILE A 677 26.68 4.21 27.91
#